data_AF-A0A922FDV2-F1
#
_entry.id   AF-A0A922FDV2-F1
#
_cell.length_a   1.000
_cell.length_b   1.000
_cell.length_c   1.000
_cell.angle_alpha   90.00
_cell.angle_beta   90.00
_cell.angle_gamma   90.00
#
_symmetry.space_group_name_H-M   'P 1'
#
loop_
_entity.id
_entity.type
_entity.pdbx_description
1 polymer ?
#
loop_
_entity_poly.entity_id
_entity_poly.type
_entity_poly.pdbx_seq_one_letter_code
_entity_poly.pdbx_strand_id
1 'polypeptide(L)'
;MAGASRPRSFICHHVLWDARTRELLRVFNTDGQIENRVDSSSFQGFSIEYASNSKKEKMQGSFGFFQRSCNAIMGAADAVRRFAATGAFGDDNRRTEALVLTIDGMIWTGCTSGLLVQWDGNGNRIQEFQYHPFAVQCLCSFGPRVWVGYASGTVQILDLGGNKLGGWVAHSGPVIEITVGAGYVFTLANHGGIRGWNITSPGPLDSILGSELSGKEFLYTRMENVKMLSGTWNVGQGKASHDSLISWLGSRKDVGIVVVGLQEVEMGAGVLALSAAKETVGLEGSTVGQWWLDMIGKTLDEGSTFERVGSRQLAGLLISVWVRNSLRAHVGDVDAAAVPCGFGRAIGNKGAVGLRLRVYDRIFCFVNCHFAAHLEAVNQRNADFDHVYRTMKFCRSTNVFNAAAVGSAAAVQMLRGTNVTGEQPAEGMPELSEADLVIFLGDFNYRLDGIAYDEARDIISQRCFDRLRERDQLLREMEAGNVFQGMREAVITFPPTYKFERHKAGLAGYDSAEKKRIPAWCDRVLYRDSRSTLLSGCSLACPVVSSIASRYEACMDVIDSDHKPVRCIFNVDIARADDSIRRQELGEILGSNEKIRYMHEELHKIPETIVSSNNIILQNQDTSILRITNKYGKNDAFFEIICERLSFIMGDGQASDHHPRGSFGFPRWLQVTPAAGIIRPNHIAEVSVHHNEFQTKEFVDGVPQDCWCEHNRDTEIILVVKVRGSYTTEARNHRVCVRSLPHG
;
A
#
# COMPACT_ATOMS: atom_id res chain seq x y z
N MET A 1 -13.37 -21.63 -46.53
CA MET A 1 -11.97 -22.08 -46.64
C MET A 1 -11.15 -21.27 -45.65
N ALA A 2 -10.89 -21.84 -44.48
CA ALA A 2 -10.20 -21.17 -43.37
C ALA A 2 -8.95 -22.00 -43.04
N GLY A 3 -7.76 -21.38 -43.15
CA GLY A 3 -6.47 -22.00 -42.89
C GLY A 3 -6.02 -21.69 -41.46
N ALA A 4 -5.82 -22.75 -40.67
CA ALA A 4 -5.39 -22.71 -39.28
C ALA A 4 -3.89 -22.41 -39.14
N SER A 5 -3.56 -21.52 -38.20
CA SER A 5 -2.24 -21.19 -37.71
C SER A 5 -1.68 -22.29 -36.80
N ARG A 6 -0.41 -22.67 -37.01
CA ARG A 6 0.36 -23.56 -36.12
C ARG A 6 0.69 -22.83 -34.80
N PRO A 7 0.67 -23.51 -33.64
CA PRO A 7 1.18 -22.94 -32.39
C PRO A 7 2.72 -22.97 -32.40
N ARG A 8 3.35 -21.83 -32.08
CA ARG A 8 4.77 -21.78 -31.70
C ARG A 8 4.86 -22.15 -30.21
N SER A 9 5.50 -23.27 -29.90
CA SER A 9 5.87 -23.65 -28.54
C SER A 9 6.95 -22.69 -28.01
N PHE A 10 6.69 -22.06 -26.87
CA PHE A 10 7.73 -21.40 -26.08
C PHE A 10 8.41 -22.48 -25.22
N ILE A 11 9.68 -22.74 -25.47
CA ILE A 11 10.50 -23.67 -24.68
C ILE A 11 11.12 -22.87 -23.54
N CYS A 12 10.80 -23.21 -22.28
CA CYS A 12 11.35 -22.57 -21.10
C CYS A 12 12.52 -23.41 -20.56
N HIS A 13 13.76 -22.97 -20.81
CA HIS A 13 14.97 -23.62 -20.28
C HIS A 13 15.31 -23.04 -18.91
N HIS A 14 15.65 -23.90 -17.95
CA HIS A 14 16.12 -23.47 -16.63
C HIS A 14 17.65 -23.45 -16.63
N VAL A 15 18.25 -22.36 -16.17
CA VAL A 15 19.70 -22.13 -16.28
C VAL A 15 20.32 -21.76 -14.94
N LEU A 16 21.40 -22.46 -14.60
CA LEU A 16 22.17 -22.27 -13.39
C LEU A 16 23.38 -21.37 -13.71
N TRP A 17 23.54 -20.30 -12.95
CA TRP A 17 24.60 -19.31 -13.11
C TRP A 17 25.50 -19.29 -11.88
N ASP A 18 26.80 -19.05 -12.07
CA ASP A 18 27.70 -18.73 -10.97
C ASP A 18 27.38 -17.33 -10.44
N ALA A 19 27.07 -17.22 -9.15
CA ALA A 19 26.63 -15.95 -8.57
C ALA A 19 27.74 -14.89 -8.41
N ARG A 20 29.02 -15.29 -8.44
CA ARG A 20 30.17 -14.35 -8.35
C ARG A 20 30.70 -13.97 -9.71
N THR A 21 30.82 -14.92 -10.64
CA THR A 21 31.40 -14.66 -11.97
C THR A 21 30.36 -14.35 -13.03
N ARG A 22 29.08 -14.64 -12.77
CA ARG A 22 27.96 -14.55 -13.74
C ARG A 22 28.17 -15.41 -14.99
N GLU A 23 28.94 -16.48 -14.88
CA GLU A 23 29.10 -17.45 -15.96
C GLU A 23 27.99 -18.51 -15.93
N LEU A 24 27.61 -19.01 -17.10
CA LEU A 24 26.58 -20.02 -17.24
C LEU A 24 27.15 -21.40 -16.88
N LEU A 25 26.67 -21.98 -15.79
CA LEU A 25 27.17 -23.26 -15.30
C LEU A 25 26.48 -24.44 -15.97
N ARG A 26 25.13 -24.47 -16.05
CA ARG A 26 24.36 -25.58 -16.65
C ARG A 26 22.98 -25.16 -17.14
N VAL A 27 22.46 -25.86 -18.15
CA VAL A 27 21.08 -25.76 -18.66
C VAL A 27 20.36 -27.06 -18.37
N PHE A 28 19.15 -26.98 -17.83
CA PHE A 28 18.28 -28.12 -17.57
C PHE A 28 17.02 -28.04 -18.44
N ASN A 29 16.58 -29.19 -18.94
CA ASN A 29 15.27 -29.32 -19.55
C ASN A 29 14.15 -29.40 -18.49
N THR A 30 12.90 -29.39 -18.93
CA THR A 30 11.71 -29.42 -18.07
C THR A 30 11.62 -30.65 -17.16
N ASP A 31 12.34 -31.72 -17.49
CA ASP A 31 12.36 -32.98 -16.75
C ASP A 31 13.58 -33.11 -15.81
N GLY A 32 14.38 -32.04 -15.68
CA GLY A 32 15.55 -31.98 -14.80
C GLY A 32 16.77 -32.77 -15.30
N GLN A 33 16.79 -33.20 -16.57
CA GLN A 33 17.93 -33.88 -17.18
C GLN A 33 18.93 -32.88 -17.76
N ILE A 34 20.21 -33.22 -17.67
CA ILE A 34 21.34 -32.41 -18.15
C ILE A 34 21.47 -32.62 -19.67
N GLU A 35 21.29 -31.57 -20.46
CA GLU A 35 21.58 -31.62 -21.90
C GLU A 35 23.10 -31.47 -22.15
N ASN A 36 23.73 -32.54 -22.63
CA ASN A 36 25.06 -32.47 -23.24
C ASN A 36 24.89 -32.20 -24.74
N ARG A 37 25.27 -31.02 -25.22
CA ARG A 37 25.25 -30.69 -26.65
C ARG A 37 26.29 -31.54 -27.41
N VAL A 38 25.83 -32.34 -28.36
CA VAL A 38 26.61 -32.84 -29.51
C VAL A 38 25.81 -32.56 -30.78
N ASP A 39 26.50 -32.04 -31.80
CA ASP A 39 25.94 -31.47 -33.03
C ASP A 39 25.23 -32.47 -33.98
N SER A 40 24.19 -31.95 -34.65
CA SER A 40 23.74 -32.23 -36.03
C SER A 40 23.11 -33.58 -36.44
N SER A 41 21.84 -33.51 -36.90
CA SER A 41 21.38 -33.87 -38.27
C SER A 41 20.11 -34.74 -38.38
N SER A 42 19.27 -34.34 -39.36
CA SER A 42 18.31 -35.12 -40.18
C SER A 42 16.88 -35.40 -39.66
N PHE A 43 15.94 -35.12 -40.57
CA PHE A 43 14.48 -35.29 -40.52
C PHE A 43 14.06 -36.73 -40.87
N GLN A 44 13.01 -37.24 -40.22
CA GLN A 44 11.89 -38.11 -40.70
C GLN A 44 11.22 -38.68 -39.44
N GLY A 45 9.91 -38.80 -39.24
CA GLY A 45 8.74 -38.87 -40.10
C GLY A 45 7.85 -40.00 -39.54
N PHE A 46 6.54 -39.75 -39.39
CA PHE A 46 5.44 -40.68 -39.01
C PHE A 46 5.27 -41.05 -37.52
N SER A 47 4.09 -41.34 -36.95
CA SER A 47 2.66 -41.04 -37.17
C SER A 47 1.86 -42.09 -36.36
N ILE A 48 0.98 -41.65 -35.43
CA ILE A 48 -0.31 -42.30 -35.06
C ILE A 48 -0.17 -43.65 -34.28
N GLU A 49 -0.95 -44.06 -33.26
CA GLU A 49 -2.31 -43.81 -32.80
C GLU A 49 -2.48 -44.19 -31.32
N TYR A 50 -3.55 -43.65 -30.71
CA TYR A 50 -4.12 -44.01 -29.41
C TYR A 50 -4.80 -45.40 -29.42
N ALA A 51 -4.86 -46.10 -28.27
CA ALA A 51 -6.11 -46.31 -27.50
C ALA A 51 -6.11 -47.54 -26.55
N SER A 52 -6.51 -47.26 -25.30
CA SER A 52 -7.45 -48.00 -24.43
C SER A 52 -7.29 -49.51 -24.17
N ASN A 53 -7.15 -49.93 -22.91
CA ASN A 53 -8.27 -50.14 -21.98
C ASN A 53 -7.79 -50.79 -20.66
N SER A 54 -8.24 -50.22 -19.55
CA SER A 54 -8.08 -50.74 -18.20
C SER A 54 -9.35 -51.44 -17.71
N LYS A 55 -9.22 -52.61 -17.08
CA LYS A 55 -10.18 -53.11 -16.09
C LYS A 55 -9.45 -53.49 -14.80
N LYS A 56 -9.86 -52.79 -13.74
CA LYS A 56 -9.75 -53.04 -12.29
C LYS A 56 -9.37 -54.47 -11.84
N GLU A 57 -8.53 -54.53 -10.82
CA GLU A 57 -8.94 -55.10 -9.53
C GLU A 57 -8.23 -54.47 -8.34
N LYS A 58 -8.92 -54.49 -7.20
CA LYS A 58 -8.73 -53.65 -6.01
C LYS A 58 -8.22 -54.52 -4.88
N MET A 59 -7.16 -54.11 -4.18
CA MET A 59 -6.93 -54.56 -2.80
C MET A 59 -6.56 -53.37 -1.91
N GLN A 60 -7.28 -53.27 -0.82
CA GLN A 60 -7.26 -52.21 0.18
C GLN A 60 -6.35 -52.65 1.32
N GLY A 61 -5.36 -51.83 1.66
CA GLY A 61 -4.44 -52.03 2.78
C GLY A 61 -4.12 -50.70 3.43
N SER A 62 -4.28 -50.67 4.75
CA SER A 62 -4.17 -49.53 5.66
C SER A 62 -2.85 -48.72 5.49
N PHE A 63 -2.96 -47.41 5.19
CA PHE A 63 -1.81 -46.51 5.04
C PHE A 63 -1.48 -45.79 6.36
N GLY A 64 -0.24 -46.01 6.82
CA GLY A 64 0.33 -45.48 8.06
C GLY A 64 0.60 -43.96 8.04
N PHE A 65 0.65 -43.41 9.24
CA PHE A 65 0.80 -41.98 9.55
C PHE A 65 2.07 -41.32 8.96
N PHE A 66 3.08 -42.12 8.58
CA PHE A 66 4.33 -41.71 7.91
C PHE A 66 4.10 -41.00 6.56
N GLN A 67 3.00 -41.31 5.87
CA GLN A 67 2.64 -40.62 4.65
C GLN A 67 2.20 -39.16 4.93
N ARG A 68 1.68 -38.85 6.13
CA ARG A 68 1.02 -37.56 6.42
C ARG A 68 2.02 -36.41 6.58
N SER A 69 3.17 -36.64 7.21
CA SER A 69 4.20 -35.59 7.43
C SER A 69 5.08 -35.31 6.20
N CYS A 70 5.32 -36.30 5.32
CA CYS A 70 5.98 -36.07 4.04
C CYS A 70 5.02 -35.50 2.98
N ASN A 71 3.75 -35.94 2.99
CA ASN A 71 2.69 -35.30 2.19
C ASN A 71 2.39 -33.88 2.66
N ALA A 72 2.89 -33.47 3.81
CA ALA A 72 2.68 -32.14 4.35
C ALA A 72 3.50 -31.07 3.65
N ILE A 73 4.80 -31.31 3.55
CA ILE A 73 5.74 -30.42 2.86
C ILE A 73 5.67 -30.64 1.34
N MET A 74 5.55 -31.90 0.89
CA MET A 74 5.31 -32.18 -0.53
C MET A 74 3.91 -31.74 -0.95
N GLY A 75 2.90 -31.81 -0.09
CA GLY A 75 1.54 -31.30 -0.36
C GLY A 75 1.45 -29.80 -0.27
N ALA A 76 2.25 -29.11 0.55
CA ALA A 76 2.38 -27.66 0.50
C ALA A 76 3.09 -27.21 -0.79
N ALA A 77 4.19 -27.87 -1.17
CA ALA A 77 4.87 -27.61 -2.44
C ALA A 77 4.03 -27.99 -3.67
N ASP A 78 3.21 -29.05 -3.57
CA ASP A 78 2.33 -29.54 -4.63
C ASP A 78 0.99 -28.80 -4.65
N ALA A 79 0.51 -28.24 -3.54
CA ALA A 79 -0.59 -27.28 -3.49
C ALA A 79 -0.18 -25.94 -4.07
N VAL A 80 1.05 -25.46 -3.78
CA VAL A 80 1.64 -24.29 -4.42
C VAL A 80 1.87 -24.54 -5.92
N ARG A 81 2.35 -25.73 -6.33
CA ARG A 81 2.47 -26.09 -7.75
C ARG A 81 1.12 -26.27 -8.43
N ARG A 82 0.13 -26.90 -7.79
CA ARG A 82 -1.23 -27.05 -8.34
C ARG A 82 -1.91 -25.70 -8.47
N PHE A 83 -1.73 -24.80 -7.52
CA PHE A 83 -2.22 -23.42 -7.58
C PHE A 83 -1.51 -22.61 -8.69
N ALA A 84 -0.18 -22.75 -8.83
CA ALA A 84 0.58 -22.16 -9.93
C ALA A 84 0.22 -22.77 -11.31
N ALA A 85 -0.16 -24.05 -11.37
CA ALA A 85 -0.52 -24.75 -12.60
C ALA A 85 -1.99 -24.58 -13.00
N THR A 86 -2.91 -24.34 -12.07
CA THR A 86 -4.31 -23.98 -12.37
C THR A 86 -4.48 -22.55 -12.89
N GLY A 87 -3.41 -21.76 -12.94
CA GLY A 87 -3.36 -20.42 -13.56
C GLY A 87 -3.17 -20.42 -15.08
N ALA A 88 -3.16 -21.58 -15.74
CA ALA A 88 -3.23 -21.65 -17.20
C ALA A 88 -4.67 -21.32 -17.64
N PHE A 89 -4.93 -20.03 -17.86
CA PHE A 89 -6.20 -19.39 -18.20
C PHE A 89 -7.13 -19.05 -17.01
N GLY A 90 -6.73 -18.09 -16.17
CA GLY A 90 -7.66 -17.37 -15.28
C GLY A 90 -7.00 -16.66 -14.09
N ASP A 91 -6.96 -15.33 -14.15
CA ASP A 91 -6.77 -14.38 -13.03
C ASP A 91 -5.35 -14.33 -12.36
N ASP A 92 -4.48 -13.46 -12.88
CA ASP A 92 -3.13 -13.13 -12.37
C ASP A 92 -3.13 -12.59 -10.91
N ASN A 93 -4.32 -12.29 -10.38
CA ASN A 93 -4.56 -11.70 -9.06
C ASN A 93 -4.33 -12.66 -7.89
N ARG A 94 -4.03 -13.94 -8.13
CA ARG A 94 -3.84 -14.92 -7.06
C ARG A 94 -2.41 -15.40 -6.90
N ARG A 95 -1.43 -14.85 -7.60
CA ARG A 95 -0.03 -15.26 -7.45
C ARG A 95 0.47 -15.08 -6.01
N THR A 96 1.07 -16.12 -5.45
CA THR A 96 1.72 -16.10 -4.12
C THR A 96 3.06 -15.39 -4.20
N GLU A 97 3.26 -14.38 -3.35
CA GLU A 97 4.47 -13.54 -3.31
C GLU A 97 5.27 -13.73 -2.01
N ALA A 98 4.58 -14.01 -0.89
CA ALA A 98 5.21 -14.19 0.41
C ALA A 98 4.76 -15.48 1.09
N LEU A 99 5.63 -16.07 1.89
CA LEU A 99 5.39 -17.30 2.67
C LEU A 99 6.08 -17.20 4.03
N VAL A 100 5.43 -17.65 5.10
CA VAL A 100 6.07 -17.82 6.41
C VAL A 100 5.50 -19.02 7.17
N LEU A 101 6.36 -19.72 7.93
CA LEU A 101 5.96 -20.79 8.84
C LEU A 101 5.83 -20.22 10.26
N THR A 102 4.69 -20.43 10.90
CA THR A 102 4.45 -20.00 12.28
C THR A 102 4.78 -21.09 13.30
N ILE A 103 4.96 -20.69 14.56
CA ILE A 103 5.43 -21.56 15.65
C ILE A 103 4.43 -22.67 16.04
N ASP A 104 3.16 -22.52 15.68
CA ASP A 104 2.11 -23.53 15.80
C ASP A 104 2.12 -24.57 14.65
N GLY A 105 3.07 -24.46 13.73
CA GLY A 105 3.23 -25.37 12.58
C GLY A 105 2.33 -25.05 11.39
N MET A 106 1.62 -23.92 11.42
CA MET A 106 0.81 -23.46 10.29
C MET A 106 1.67 -22.71 9.27
N ILE A 107 1.26 -22.75 8.01
CA ILE A 107 1.92 -22.05 6.92
C ILE A 107 1.02 -20.88 6.51
N TRP A 108 1.62 -19.71 6.32
CA TRP A 108 0.94 -18.50 5.87
C TRP A 108 1.47 -18.06 4.52
N THR A 109 0.58 -17.80 3.56
CA THR A 109 0.94 -17.26 2.25
C THR A 109 0.24 -15.93 2.00
N GLY A 110 0.93 -15.00 1.35
CA GLY A 110 0.37 -13.73 0.88
C GLY A 110 0.39 -13.64 -0.65
N CYS A 111 -0.68 -13.10 -1.22
CA CYS A 111 -0.88 -13.02 -2.67
C CYS A 111 -0.80 -11.58 -3.22
N THR A 112 -0.69 -11.46 -4.54
CA THR A 112 -0.71 -10.18 -5.28
C THR A 112 -1.99 -9.37 -5.10
N SER A 113 -3.13 -10.02 -4.84
CA SER A 113 -4.42 -9.38 -4.50
C SER A 113 -4.54 -8.87 -3.07
N GLY A 114 -3.52 -9.06 -2.23
CA GLY A 114 -3.61 -8.77 -0.80
C GLY A 114 -4.25 -9.88 0.04
N LEU A 115 -4.64 -11.00 -0.60
CA LEU A 115 -5.18 -12.17 0.06
C LEU A 115 -4.12 -12.89 0.90
N LEU A 116 -4.43 -13.15 2.16
CA LEU A 116 -3.67 -14.02 3.06
C LEU A 116 -4.38 -15.36 3.19
N VAL A 117 -3.62 -16.44 3.17
CA VAL A 117 -4.15 -17.79 3.28
C VAL A 117 -3.34 -18.56 4.31
N GLN A 118 -4.05 -19.23 5.23
CA GLN A 118 -3.46 -20.12 6.21
C GLN A 118 -3.65 -21.58 5.76
N TRP A 119 -2.58 -22.36 5.89
CA TRP A 119 -2.52 -23.77 5.54
C TRP A 119 -2.06 -24.58 6.75
N ASP A 120 -2.56 -25.80 6.89
CA ASP A 120 -2.00 -26.73 7.85
C ASP A 120 -0.64 -27.25 7.37
N GLY A 121 0.07 -27.93 8.28
CA GLY A 121 1.31 -28.61 7.92
C GLY A 121 1.12 -29.55 6.72
N ASN A 122 -0.07 -30.13 6.53
CA ASN A 122 -0.41 -31.07 5.45
C ASN A 122 -0.60 -30.42 4.07
N GLY A 123 -0.52 -29.09 3.97
CA GLY A 123 -0.82 -28.34 2.75
C GLY A 123 -2.32 -28.20 2.46
N ASN A 124 -3.19 -28.55 3.42
CA ASN A 124 -4.62 -28.27 3.31
C ASN A 124 -4.88 -26.81 3.65
N ARG A 125 -5.75 -26.19 2.85
CA ARG A 125 -6.19 -24.82 3.08
C ARG A 125 -7.14 -24.75 4.27
N ILE A 126 -6.84 -23.89 5.23
CA ILE A 126 -7.62 -23.76 6.48
C ILE A 126 -8.51 -22.53 6.41
N GLN A 127 -7.93 -21.35 6.23
CA GLN A 127 -8.66 -20.07 6.26
C GLN A 127 -8.07 -19.06 5.27
N GLU A 128 -8.88 -18.06 4.92
CA GLU A 128 -8.55 -16.95 4.02
C GLU A 128 -8.90 -15.62 4.67
N PHE A 129 -8.03 -14.62 4.49
CA PHE A 129 -8.21 -13.30 5.06
C PHE A 129 -7.89 -12.24 4.01
N GLN A 130 -8.77 -11.25 3.85
CA GLN A 130 -8.52 -10.11 2.98
C GLN A 130 -8.79 -8.82 3.74
N TYR A 131 -7.72 -8.25 4.30
CA TYR A 131 -7.78 -7.03 5.10
C TYR A 131 -7.26 -5.79 4.38
N HIS A 132 -6.53 -5.98 3.29
CA HIS A 132 -5.87 -4.90 2.57
C HIS A 132 -5.89 -5.22 1.07
N PRO A 133 -6.19 -4.24 0.19
CA PRO A 133 -6.40 -4.50 -1.23
C PRO A 133 -5.10 -4.55 -2.06
N PHE A 134 -3.96 -4.15 -1.47
CA PHE A 134 -2.66 -4.16 -2.13
C PHE A 134 -1.92 -5.49 -1.90
N ALA A 135 -1.05 -5.85 -2.85
CA ALA A 135 -0.16 -7.01 -2.81
C ALA A 135 0.56 -7.19 -1.46
N VAL A 136 0.55 -8.42 -0.93
CA VAL A 136 1.44 -8.81 0.17
C VAL A 136 2.83 -9.02 -0.39
N GLN A 137 3.82 -8.28 0.11
CA GLN A 137 5.20 -8.31 -0.37
C GLN A 137 6.10 -9.17 0.51
N CYS A 138 5.87 -9.13 1.82
CA CYS A 138 6.68 -9.87 2.79
C CYS A 138 5.85 -10.27 4.01
N LEU A 139 6.26 -11.37 4.65
CA LEU A 139 5.67 -11.90 5.86
C LEU A 139 6.78 -12.21 6.87
N CYS A 140 6.53 -11.96 8.14
CA CYS A 140 7.43 -12.33 9.22
C CYS A 140 6.62 -12.82 10.41
N SER A 141 6.97 -13.97 10.98
CA SER A 141 6.31 -14.51 12.17
C SER A 141 7.24 -14.41 13.37
N PHE A 142 6.70 -13.96 14.50
CA PHE A 142 7.42 -14.00 15.77
C PHE A 142 6.45 -14.23 16.93
N GLY A 143 6.76 -15.24 17.75
CA GLY A 143 5.91 -15.63 18.87
C GLY A 143 4.47 -15.88 18.41
N PRO A 144 3.46 -15.25 19.04
CA PRO A 144 2.05 -15.41 18.66
C PRO A 144 1.59 -14.46 17.53
N ARG A 145 2.52 -13.80 16.81
CA ARG A 145 2.18 -12.74 15.84
C ARG A 145 2.70 -13.02 14.44
N VAL A 146 1.90 -12.62 13.44
CA VAL A 146 2.27 -12.59 12.03
C VAL A 146 2.25 -11.15 11.55
N TRP A 147 3.39 -10.67 11.09
CA TRP A 147 3.60 -9.34 10.52
C TRP A 147 3.51 -9.44 9.00
N VAL A 148 2.75 -8.54 8.40
CA VAL A 148 2.45 -8.51 6.98
C VAL A 148 2.85 -7.16 6.41
N GLY A 149 3.74 -7.16 5.42
CA GLY A 149 4.15 -5.96 4.69
C GLY A 149 3.48 -5.90 3.32
N TYR A 150 2.89 -4.75 2.99
CA TYR A 150 2.17 -4.55 1.74
C TYR A 150 2.91 -3.64 0.75
N ALA A 151 2.55 -3.76 -0.52
CA ALA A 151 3.03 -2.88 -1.60
C ALA A 151 2.62 -1.41 -1.39
N SER A 152 1.58 -1.14 -0.60
CA SER A 152 1.20 0.21 -0.18
C SER A 152 2.12 0.82 0.89
N GLY A 153 3.14 0.11 1.37
CA GLY A 153 3.92 0.59 2.51
C GLY A 153 3.22 0.42 3.86
N THR A 154 2.03 -0.17 3.90
CA THR A 154 1.31 -0.53 5.14
C THR A 154 1.93 -1.77 5.76
N VAL A 155 1.98 -1.79 7.09
CA VAL A 155 2.27 -3.00 7.90
C VAL A 155 1.02 -3.36 8.68
N GLN A 156 0.69 -4.64 8.70
CA GLN A 156 -0.41 -5.19 9.48
C GLN A 156 0.07 -6.36 10.34
N ILE A 157 -0.59 -6.54 11.48
CA ILE A 157 -0.26 -7.58 12.45
C ILE A 157 -1.51 -8.41 12.71
N LEU A 158 -1.33 -9.72 12.61
CA LEU A 158 -2.34 -10.73 12.93
C LEU A 158 -1.88 -11.59 14.11
N ASP A 159 -2.83 -12.17 14.83
CA ASP A 159 -2.54 -13.32 15.69
C ASP A 159 -2.45 -14.62 14.84
N LEU A 160 -2.09 -15.74 15.48
CA LEU A 160 -2.00 -17.05 14.83
C LEU A 160 -3.37 -17.59 14.33
N GLY A 161 -4.48 -17.03 14.81
CA GLY A 161 -5.83 -17.34 14.34
C GLY A 161 -6.28 -16.47 13.15
N GLY A 162 -5.47 -15.48 12.75
CA GLY A 162 -5.78 -14.53 11.68
C GLY A 162 -6.61 -13.32 12.08
N ASN A 163 -6.86 -13.10 13.37
CA ASN A 163 -7.50 -11.87 13.83
C ASN A 163 -6.53 -10.70 13.70
N LYS A 164 -7.02 -9.57 13.18
CA LYS A 164 -6.24 -8.34 13.05
C LYS A 164 -6.02 -7.69 14.41
N LEU A 165 -4.76 -7.58 14.83
CA LEU A 165 -4.35 -6.90 16.05
C LEU A 165 -4.12 -5.39 15.83
N GLY A 166 -3.65 -5.01 14.64
CA GLY A 166 -3.41 -3.61 14.29
C GLY A 166 -2.77 -3.46 12.91
N GLY A 167 -2.66 -2.22 12.44
CA GLY A 167 -1.92 -1.91 11.22
C GLY A 167 -1.81 -0.40 10.99
N TRP A 168 -0.74 0.02 10.33
CA TRP A 168 -0.40 1.42 10.09
C TRP A 168 0.45 1.57 8.84
N VAL A 169 0.52 2.79 8.31
CA VAL A 169 1.42 3.11 7.20
C VAL A 169 2.86 3.18 7.74
N ALA A 170 3.64 2.15 7.44
CA ALA A 170 5.04 2.09 7.82
C ALA A 170 5.90 2.96 6.90
N HIS A 171 5.67 2.95 5.59
CA HIS A 171 6.50 3.68 4.62
C HIS A 171 5.65 4.34 3.53
N SER A 172 6.22 5.31 2.83
CA SER A 172 5.61 5.92 1.64
C SER A 172 5.74 5.06 0.39
N GLY A 173 6.58 4.01 0.43
CA GLY A 173 6.72 3.02 -0.64
C GLY A 173 6.57 1.57 -0.15
N PRO A 174 6.60 0.58 -1.06
CA PRO A 174 6.44 -0.84 -0.73
C PRO A 174 7.35 -1.33 0.39
N VAL A 175 6.78 -2.10 1.33
CA VAL A 175 7.56 -2.81 2.35
C VAL A 175 8.12 -4.09 1.73
N ILE A 176 9.44 -4.16 1.58
CA ILE A 176 10.10 -5.29 0.91
C ILE A 176 10.59 -6.37 1.87
N GLU A 177 10.89 -6.00 3.11
CA GLU A 177 11.39 -6.95 4.09
C GLU A 177 10.98 -6.56 5.50
N ILE A 178 10.71 -7.56 6.33
CA ILE A 178 10.44 -7.43 7.76
C ILE A 178 11.35 -8.40 8.50
N THR A 179 12.06 -7.90 9.52
CA THR A 179 12.97 -8.72 10.34
C THR A 179 12.80 -8.40 11.81
N VAL A 180 13.12 -9.37 12.68
CA VAL A 180 13.04 -9.22 14.13
C VAL A 180 14.43 -9.29 14.75
N GLY A 181 14.75 -8.34 15.61
CA GLY A 181 16.02 -8.32 16.35
C GLY A 181 15.95 -7.45 17.60
N ALA A 182 16.61 -7.88 18.67
CA ALA A 182 16.77 -7.13 19.92
C ALA A 182 15.45 -6.61 20.54
N GLY A 183 14.36 -7.39 20.45
CA GLY A 183 13.03 -6.98 20.95
C GLY A 183 12.25 -6.02 20.03
N TYR A 184 12.77 -5.72 18.85
CA TYR A 184 12.14 -4.86 17.86
C TYR A 184 11.86 -5.60 16.55
N VAL A 185 10.83 -5.13 15.85
CA VAL A 185 10.54 -5.52 14.47
C VAL A 185 10.93 -4.36 13.57
N PHE A 186 11.81 -4.62 12.60
CA PHE A 186 12.28 -3.66 11.62
C PHE A 186 11.67 -3.95 10.26
N THR A 187 11.40 -2.89 9.51
CA THR A 187 10.87 -2.97 8.15
C THR A 187 11.74 -2.16 7.22
N LEU A 188 12.01 -2.70 6.03
CA LEU A 188 12.75 -2.05 4.95
C LEU A 188 11.79 -1.74 3.80
N ALA A 189 11.91 -0.53 3.24
CA ALA A 189 11.17 -0.13 2.06
C ALA A 189 12.07 0.01 0.83
N ASN A 190 11.46 -0.02 -0.37
CA ASN A 190 12.15 0.13 -1.66
C ASN A 190 13.01 1.40 -1.79
N HIS A 191 12.67 2.47 -1.08
CA HIS A 191 13.47 3.69 -1.05
C HIS A 191 14.64 3.64 -0.04
N GLY A 192 14.96 2.47 0.51
CA GLY A 192 16.04 2.24 1.48
C GLY A 192 15.73 2.67 2.92
N GLY A 193 14.49 3.10 3.20
CA GLY A 193 14.10 3.54 4.54
C GLY A 193 13.90 2.36 5.49
N ILE A 194 14.40 2.49 6.73
CA ILE A 194 14.25 1.50 7.80
C ILE A 194 13.44 2.11 8.93
N ARG A 195 12.44 1.38 9.43
CA ARG A 195 11.66 1.76 10.62
C ARG A 195 11.48 0.58 11.54
N GLY A 196 11.45 0.84 12.85
CA GLY A 196 11.35 -0.18 13.88
C GLY A 196 10.28 0.11 14.92
N TRP A 197 9.63 -0.95 15.42
CA TRP A 197 8.66 -0.90 16.51
C TRP A 197 8.97 -1.98 17.55
N ASN A 198 8.58 -1.76 18.80
CA ASN A 198 8.70 -2.80 19.81
C ASN A 198 7.82 -3.99 19.43
N ILE A 199 8.31 -5.20 19.63
CA ILE A 199 7.58 -6.43 19.30
C ILE A 199 6.30 -6.62 20.11
N THR A 200 6.18 -5.93 21.25
CA THR A 200 4.96 -5.89 22.07
C THR A 200 3.86 -5.04 21.44
N SER A 201 4.16 -4.14 20.51
CA SER A 201 3.19 -3.25 19.88
C SER A 201 2.47 -3.92 18.69
N PRO A 202 1.14 -3.82 18.54
CA PRO A 202 0.20 -3.13 19.42
C PRO A 202 -0.02 -3.90 20.73
N GLY A 203 -0.13 -3.18 21.85
CA GLY A 203 -0.35 -3.75 23.16
C GLY A 203 -0.66 -2.71 24.24
N PRO A 204 -0.90 -3.15 25.49
CA PRO A 204 -1.30 -2.27 26.59
C PRO A 204 -0.30 -1.12 26.85
N LEU A 205 0.99 -1.37 26.62
CA LEU A 205 2.06 -0.38 26.75
C LEU A 205 1.85 0.84 25.85
N ASP A 206 1.33 0.66 24.63
CA ASP A 206 1.17 1.74 23.67
C ASP A 206 0.14 2.77 24.13
N SER A 207 -0.91 2.33 24.83
CA SER A 207 -1.94 3.23 25.37
C SER A 207 -1.39 4.16 26.44
N ILE A 208 -0.52 3.64 27.31
CA ILE A 208 0.10 4.40 28.39
C ILE A 208 1.16 5.32 27.82
N LEU A 209 2.02 4.83 26.92
CA LEU A 209 3.00 5.64 26.20
C LEU A 209 2.32 6.77 25.41
N GLY A 210 1.22 6.48 24.73
CA GLY A 210 0.42 7.47 24.02
C GLY A 210 -0.12 8.54 24.95
N SER A 211 -0.72 8.15 26.09
CA SER A 211 -1.25 9.09 27.08
C SER A 211 -0.16 10.00 27.67
N GLU A 212 0.99 9.45 28.05
CA GLU A 212 2.11 10.21 28.61
C GLU A 212 2.70 11.18 27.56
N LEU A 213 2.88 10.72 26.32
CA LEU A 213 3.35 11.56 25.22
C LEU A 213 2.37 12.69 24.89
N SER A 214 1.07 12.38 24.80
CA SER A 214 0.03 13.40 24.58
C SER A 214 0.01 14.44 25.70
N GLY A 215 0.23 14.04 26.95
CA GLY A 215 0.36 14.97 28.08
C GLY A 215 1.54 15.94 27.95
N LYS A 216 2.54 15.58 27.15
CA LYS A 216 3.75 16.37 26.87
C LYS A 216 3.77 16.99 25.47
N GLU A 217 2.66 16.95 24.73
CA GLU A 217 2.60 17.38 23.33
C GLU A 217 3.06 18.84 23.12
N PHE A 218 2.75 19.71 24.08
CA PHE A 218 3.17 21.11 24.05
C PHE A 218 4.69 21.32 24.07
N LEU A 219 5.49 20.34 24.52
CA LEU A 219 6.96 20.43 24.54
C LEU A 219 7.58 20.24 23.16
N TYR A 220 6.96 19.39 22.33
CA TYR A 220 7.48 19.04 21.01
C TYR A 220 6.65 19.60 19.86
N THR A 221 5.51 20.24 20.11
CA THR A 221 4.70 20.88 19.05
C THR A 221 5.21 22.29 18.74
N ARG A 222 5.48 22.53 17.45
CA ARG A 222 5.87 23.82 16.88
C ARG A 222 4.75 24.31 15.96
N MET A 223 4.54 25.62 15.93
CA MET A 223 3.62 26.24 14.97
C MET A 223 4.42 26.77 13.78
N GLU A 224 4.12 26.27 12.59
CA GLU A 224 4.69 26.71 11.32
C GLU A 224 3.65 27.53 10.56
N ASN A 225 4.02 28.70 10.03
CA ASN A 225 3.14 29.50 9.19
C ASN A 225 3.50 29.33 7.71
N VAL A 226 2.55 28.86 6.91
CA VAL A 226 2.71 28.67 5.47
C VAL A 226 1.70 29.53 4.72
N LYS A 227 2.20 30.44 3.89
CA LYS A 227 1.36 31.22 2.98
C LYS A 227 1.13 30.47 1.68
N MET A 228 -0.13 30.35 1.27
CA MET A 228 -0.55 29.59 0.10
C MET A 228 -1.35 30.46 -0.87
N LEU A 229 -1.09 30.32 -2.17
CA LEU A 229 -1.90 30.94 -3.22
C LEU A 229 -2.69 29.85 -3.94
N SER A 230 -4.01 29.96 -3.95
CA SER A 230 -4.88 29.10 -4.77
C SER A 230 -5.57 29.93 -5.84
N GLY A 231 -5.34 29.56 -7.10
CA GLY A 231 -5.92 30.22 -8.26
C GLY A 231 -6.82 29.29 -9.06
N THR A 232 -7.91 29.83 -9.61
CA THR A 232 -8.75 29.15 -10.59
C THR A 232 -8.95 30.00 -11.84
N TRP A 233 -8.99 29.36 -13.02
CA TRP A 233 -9.31 30.03 -14.28
C TRP A 233 -9.96 29.10 -15.31
N ASN A 234 -11.20 29.40 -15.71
CA ASN A 234 -11.77 28.83 -16.92
C ASN A 234 -11.15 29.53 -18.14
N VAL A 235 -10.30 28.82 -18.89
CA VAL A 235 -9.50 29.41 -19.97
C VAL A 235 -10.22 29.41 -21.32
N GLY A 236 -11.41 28.82 -21.39
CA GLY A 236 -12.25 28.82 -22.58
C GLY A 236 -11.54 28.32 -23.85
N GLN A 237 -10.71 27.29 -23.74
CA GLN A 237 -9.88 26.71 -24.82
C GLN A 237 -8.81 27.66 -25.38
N GLY A 238 -8.55 28.78 -24.69
CA GLY A 238 -7.52 29.75 -25.04
C GLY A 238 -6.18 29.44 -24.37
N LYS A 239 -5.15 30.20 -24.77
CA LYS A 239 -3.84 30.26 -24.11
C LYS A 239 -3.67 31.63 -23.49
N ALA A 240 -3.09 31.70 -22.29
CA ALA A 240 -2.78 32.98 -21.65
C ALA A 240 -1.57 33.67 -22.28
N SER A 241 -1.59 35.00 -22.25
CA SER A 241 -0.37 35.79 -22.45
C SER A 241 0.55 35.69 -21.22
N HIS A 242 1.83 36.02 -21.39
CA HIS A 242 2.78 36.05 -20.26
C HIS A 242 2.39 37.10 -19.21
N ASP A 243 1.94 38.27 -19.65
CA ASP A 243 1.50 39.36 -18.77
C ASP A 243 0.25 38.98 -17.97
N SER A 244 -0.69 38.28 -18.60
CA SER A 244 -1.88 37.75 -17.93
C SER A 244 -1.52 36.78 -16.79
N LEU A 245 -0.55 35.89 -17.02
CA LEU A 245 -0.06 34.97 -15.99
C LEU A 245 0.66 35.70 -14.86
N ILE A 246 1.46 36.72 -15.16
CA ILE A 246 2.12 37.55 -14.14
C ILE A 246 1.08 38.30 -13.32
N SER A 247 0.08 38.92 -13.95
CA SER A 247 -0.98 39.64 -13.25
C SER A 247 -1.77 38.70 -12.34
N TRP A 248 -2.17 37.53 -12.87
CA TRP A 248 -2.94 36.54 -12.12
C TRP A 248 -2.16 35.90 -10.96
N LEU A 249 -0.90 35.52 -11.16
CA LEU A 249 -0.11 34.90 -10.09
C LEU A 249 0.46 35.93 -9.11
N GLY A 250 0.57 37.19 -9.52
CA GLY A 250 0.95 38.32 -8.66
C GLY A 250 2.33 38.19 -8.03
N SER A 251 2.54 38.92 -6.93
CA SER A 251 3.77 38.81 -6.14
C SER A 251 3.78 37.52 -5.32
N ARG A 252 4.87 36.75 -5.45
CA ARG A 252 5.03 35.42 -4.86
C ARG A 252 6.14 35.35 -3.81
N LYS A 253 6.70 36.51 -3.42
CA LYS A 253 7.92 36.61 -2.59
C LYS A 253 7.84 35.83 -1.28
N ASP A 254 6.65 35.75 -0.67
CA ASP A 254 6.44 35.07 0.60
C ASP A 254 5.52 33.85 0.49
N VAL A 255 5.17 33.43 -0.73
CA VAL A 255 4.27 32.27 -0.94
C VAL A 255 5.11 30.99 -0.90
N GLY A 256 4.69 30.05 -0.06
CA GLY A 256 5.31 28.72 0.09
C GLY A 256 4.70 27.66 -0.82
N ILE A 257 3.39 27.72 -1.07
CA ILE A 257 2.66 26.77 -1.93
C ILE A 257 1.77 27.52 -2.92
N VAL A 258 1.84 27.17 -4.19
CA VAL A 258 0.98 27.69 -5.25
C VAL A 258 0.16 26.55 -5.82
N VAL A 259 -1.16 26.72 -5.86
CA VAL A 259 -2.12 25.75 -6.39
C VAL A 259 -2.88 26.40 -7.52
N VAL A 260 -2.92 25.75 -8.68
CA VAL A 260 -3.64 26.24 -9.85
C VAL A 260 -4.63 25.20 -10.35
N GLY A 261 -5.89 25.59 -10.50
CA GLY A 261 -6.90 24.84 -11.24
C GLY A 261 -7.33 25.56 -12.51
N LEU A 262 -7.33 24.85 -13.63
CA LEU A 262 -7.83 25.35 -14.91
C LEU A 262 -9.04 24.52 -15.35
N GLN A 263 -9.99 25.18 -16.04
CA GLN A 263 -11.13 24.55 -16.68
C GLN A 263 -11.17 24.93 -18.16
N GLU A 264 -11.76 24.08 -18.98
CA GLU A 264 -11.80 24.23 -20.44
C GLU A 264 -10.43 24.38 -21.09
N VAL A 265 -9.40 23.73 -20.55
CA VAL A 265 -8.06 23.69 -21.18
C VAL A 265 -8.14 23.20 -22.62
N GLU A 266 -8.97 22.18 -22.83
CA GLU A 266 -9.26 21.62 -24.14
C GLU A 266 -10.70 21.09 -24.13
N MET A 267 -11.48 21.41 -25.15
CA MET A 267 -12.87 20.96 -25.28
C MET A 267 -13.14 20.59 -26.73
N GLY A 268 -14.03 19.63 -26.94
CA GLY A 268 -14.42 19.15 -28.26
C GLY A 268 -14.67 17.64 -28.22
N ALA A 269 -15.69 17.17 -28.96
CA ALA A 269 -16.13 15.78 -28.86
C ALA A 269 -14.99 14.78 -29.13
N GLY A 270 -14.14 15.04 -30.14
CA GLY A 270 -12.99 14.18 -30.47
C GLY A 270 -11.91 14.16 -29.38
N VAL A 271 -11.62 15.32 -28.76
CA VAL A 271 -10.65 15.44 -27.66
C VAL A 271 -11.16 14.72 -26.41
N LEU A 272 -12.43 14.90 -26.07
CA LEU A 272 -13.06 14.26 -24.92
C LEU A 272 -13.06 12.74 -25.07
N ALA A 273 -13.38 12.24 -26.26
CA ALA A 273 -13.32 10.81 -26.57
C ALA A 273 -11.89 10.25 -26.43
N LEU A 274 -10.89 10.97 -26.95
CA LEU A 274 -9.48 10.59 -26.81
C LEU A 274 -9.03 10.61 -25.35
N SER A 275 -9.44 11.62 -24.57
CA SER A 275 -9.13 11.69 -23.14
C SER A 275 -9.76 10.53 -22.37
N ALA A 276 -11.02 10.18 -22.66
CA ALA A 276 -11.68 9.03 -22.03
C ALA A 276 -10.98 7.71 -22.39
N ALA A 277 -10.53 7.55 -23.64
CA ALA A 277 -9.77 6.39 -24.07
C ALA A 277 -8.40 6.32 -23.35
N LYS A 278 -7.68 7.44 -23.25
CA LYS A 278 -6.39 7.52 -22.54
C LYS A 278 -6.53 7.15 -21.06
N GLU A 279 -7.57 7.64 -20.38
CA GLU A 279 -7.86 7.28 -18.99
C GLU A 279 -8.06 5.76 -18.81
N THR A 280 -8.69 5.08 -19.77
CA THR A 280 -8.88 3.61 -19.69
C THR A 280 -7.60 2.80 -19.81
N VAL A 281 -6.53 3.38 -20.37
CA VAL A 281 -5.21 2.75 -20.51
C VAL A 281 -4.16 3.35 -19.57
N GLY A 282 -4.57 4.19 -18.61
CA GLY A 282 -3.69 4.82 -17.63
C GLY A 282 -2.75 5.90 -18.20
N LEU A 283 -3.06 6.45 -19.38
CA LEU A 283 -2.35 7.60 -19.94
C LEU A 283 -3.05 8.89 -19.52
N GLU A 284 -2.27 9.88 -19.08
CA GLU A 284 -2.81 11.16 -18.61
C GLU A 284 -2.27 12.34 -19.43
N GLY A 285 -3.02 13.44 -19.43
CA GLY A 285 -2.58 14.73 -19.97
C GLY A 285 -2.83 14.96 -21.47
N SER A 286 -2.78 16.24 -21.85
CA SER A 286 -2.79 16.70 -23.24
C SER A 286 -1.63 17.64 -23.54
N THR A 287 -1.32 17.85 -24.83
CA THR A 287 -0.25 18.78 -25.25
C THR A 287 -0.56 20.22 -24.83
N VAL A 288 -1.83 20.61 -24.82
CA VAL A 288 -2.29 21.92 -24.34
C VAL A 288 -2.16 22.00 -22.81
N GLY A 289 -2.54 20.94 -22.09
CA GLY A 289 -2.31 20.85 -20.64
C GLY A 289 -0.84 20.98 -20.27
N GLN A 290 0.05 20.27 -20.97
CA GLN A 290 1.49 20.37 -20.75
C GLN A 290 2.02 21.78 -21.03
N TRP A 291 1.54 22.44 -22.10
CA TRP A 291 1.89 23.83 -22.38
C TRP A 291 1.53 24.76 -21.22
N TRP A 292 0.35 24.59 -20.61
CA TRP A 292 -0.04 25.38 -19.43
C TRP A 292 0.85 25.11 -18.23
N LEU A 293 1.16 23.84 -17.94
CA LEU A 293 2.06 23.46 -16.85
C LEU A 293 3.44 24.09 -17.02
N ASP A 294 4.00 24.04 -18.23
CA ASP A 294 5.34 24.58 -18.51
C ASP A 294 5.35 26.12 -18.48
N MET A 295 4.29 26.75 -18.98
CA MET A 295 4.20 28.22 -19.01
C MET A 295 3.99 28.79 -17.60
N ILE A 296 3.14 28.17 -16.78
CA ILE A 296 2.97 28.53 -15.37
C ILE A 296 4.28 28.27 -14.61
N GLY A 297 4.89 27.10 -14.80
CA GLY A 297 6.18 26.74 -14.20
C GLY A 297 7.26 27.77 -14.50
N LYS A 298 7.40 28.18 -15.76
CA LYS A 298 8.34 29.24 -16.16
C LYS A 298 8.00 30.58 -15.50
N THR A 299 6.73 30.97 -15.40
CA THR A 299 6.33 32.20 -14.70
C THR A 299 6.60 32.13 -13.19
N LEU A 300 6.66 30.93 -12.61
CA LEU A 300 7.02 30.66 -11.22
C LEU A 300 8.52 30.44 -11.00
N ASP A 301 9.36 30.62 -12.02
CA ASP A 301 10.80 30.35 -11.98
C ASP A 301 11.11 28.91 -11.51
N GLU A 302 10.37 27.94 -12.05
CA GLU A 302 10.47 26.50 -11.74
C GLU A 302 11.92 25.99 -11.86
N GLY A 303 12.35 25.19 -10.88
CA GLY A 303 13.71 24.69 -10.70
C GLY A 303 14.61 25.61 -9.87
N SER A 304 14.33 26.92 -9.83
CA SER A 304 15.12 27.88 -9.03
C SER A 304 14.43 28.29 -7.73
N THR A 305 13.14 28.67 -7.80
CA THR A 305 12.37 29.15 -6.64
C THR A 305 11.31 28.15 -6.21
N PHE A 306 10.63 27.55 -7.18
CA PHE A 306 9.55 26.58 -6.97
C PHE A 306 9.87 25.26 -7.68
N GLU A 307 9.29 24.18 -7.18
CA GLU A 307 9.28 22.86 -7.81
C GLU A 307 7.83 22.39 -7.97
N ARG A 308 7.48 21.86 -9.15
CA ARG A 308 6.17 21.25 -9.38
C ARG A 308 6.11 19.89 -8.69
N VAL A 309 5.26 19.77 -7.67
CA VAL A 309 5.16 18.53 -6.86
C VAL A 309 4.11 17.57 -7.38
N GLY A 310 3.12 18.05 -8.14
CA GLY A 310 2.07 17.20 -8.71
C GLY A 310 1.19 17.92 -9.71
N SER A 311 0.57 17.15 -10.60
CA SER A 311 -0.45 17.61 -11.54
C SER A 311 -1.41 16.48 -11.88
N ARG A 312 -2.67 16.81 -12.15
CA ARG A 312 -3.67 15.86 -12.65
C ARG A 312 -4.56 16.53 -13.69
N GLN A 313 -4.82 15.83 -14.81
CA GLN A 313 -5.68 16.32 -15.87
C GLN A 313 -6.77 15.30 -16.21
N LEU A 314 -8.03 15.74 -16.21
CA LEU A 314 -9.18 14.99 -16.71
C LEU A 314 -9.83 15.81 -17.81
N ALA A 315 -9.61 15.43 -19.07
CA ALA A 315 -10.07 16.17 -20.23
C ALA A 315 -9.72 17.68 -20.14
N GLY A 316 -10.74 18.54 -20.00
CA GLY A 316 -10.57 20.00 -19.91
C GLY A 316 -10.24 20.53 -18.51
N LEU A 317 -10.25 19.69 -17.47
CA LEU A 317 -9.86 20.07 -16.12
C LEU A 317 -8.39 19.75 -15.86
N LEU A 318 -7.65 20.71 -15.32
CA LEU A 318 -6.25 20.54 -14.93
C LEU A 318 -6.04 21.11 -13.52
N ILE A 319 -5.35 20.39 -12.65
CA ILE A 319 -4.87 20.91 -11.37
C ILE A 319 -3.37 20.67 -11.24
N SER A 320 -2.65 21.62 -10.65
CA SER A 320 -1.24 21.43 -10.32
C SER A 320 -0.82 22.23 -9.10
N VAL A 321 0.18 21.72 -8.38
CA VAL A 321 0.77 22.32 -7.19
C VAL A 321 2.27 22.53 -7.40
N TRP A 322 2.72 23.73 -7.07
CA TRP A 322 4.13 24.09 -6.96
C TRP A 322 4.47 24.45 -5.52
N VAL A 323 5.62 23.99 -5.05
CA VAL A 323 6.11 24.24 -3.69
C VAL A 323 7.44 24.95 -3.76
N ARG A 324 7.63 25.96 -2.93
CA ARG A 324 8.90 26.68 -2.85
C ARG A 324 10.01 25.73 -2.39
N ASN A 325 11.20 25.85 -2.97
CA ASN A 325 12.34 24.98 -2.68
C ASN A 325 12.69 24.87 -1.17
N SER A 326 12.48 25.95 -0.39
CA SER A 326 12.69 25.94 1.06
C SER A 326 11.69 25.08 1.84
N LEU A 327 10.49 24.85 1.31
CA LEU A 327 9.44 24.03 1.93
C LEU A 327 9.41 22.60 1.36
N ARG A 328 10.05 22.37 0.21
CA ARG A 328 9.98 21.14 -0.57
C ARG A 328 10.33 19.86 0.22
N ALA A 329 11.33 19.93 1.11
CA ALA A 329 11.74 18.81 1.95
C ALA A 329 10.64 18.35 2.93
N HIS A 330 9.65 19.21 3.19
CA HIS A 330 8.53 18.95 4.07
C HIS A 330 7.25 18.59 3.32
N VAL A 331 7.27 18.53 1.98
CA VAL A 331 6.11 18.14 1.17
C VAL A 331 6.37 16.81 0.48
N GLY A 332 5.45 15.86 0.65
CA GLY A 332 5.54 14.51 0.09
C GLY A 332 4.18 13.82 0.01
N ASP A 333 4.19 12.50 -0.24
CA ASP A 333 3.00 11.66 -0.36
C ASP A 333 1.92 12.27 -1.27
N VAL A 334 2.35 12.61 -2.49
CA VAL A 334 1.49 13.24 -3.49
C VAL A 334 0.69 12.18 -4.22
N ASP A 335 -0.62 12.24 -4.04
CA ASP A 335 -1.60 11.36 -4.67
C ASP A 335 -2.55 12.18 -5.55
N ALA A 336 -3.09 11.56 -6.58
CA ALA A 336 -3.97 12.23 -7.53
C ALA A 336 -5.30 11.48 -7.68
N ALA A 337 -6.36 12.24 -7.98
CA ALA A 337 -7.70 11.71 -8.19
C ALA A 337 -8.42 12.44 -9.32
N ALA A 338 -9.36 11.78 -9.97
CA ALA A 338 -10.23 12.36 -10.97
C ALA A 338 -11.63 11.76 -10.88
N VAL A 339 -12.67 12.59 -10.99
CA VAL A 339 -14.08 12.18 -10.93
C VAL A 339 -14.84 12.83 -12.09
N PRO A 340 -15.22 12.07 -13.14
CA PRO A 340 -16.04 12.59 -14.23
C PRO A 340 -17.51 12.78 -13.81
N CYS A 341 -18.08 13.94 -14.11
CA CYS A 341 -19.50 14.27 -13.90
C CYS A 341 -20.24 14.58 -15.21
N GLY A 342 -19.58 14.46 -16.36
CA GLY A 342 -20.21 14.67 -17.67
C GLY A 342 -21.27 13.62 -17.99
N PHE A 343 -21.68 13.54 -19.26
CA PHE A 343 -22.75 12.66 -19.71
C PHE A 343 -22.61 11.23 -19.14
N GLY A 344 -23.64 10.76 -18.43
CA GLY A 344 -23.66 9.44 -17.78
C GLY A 344 -22.62 9.22 -16.68
N ARG A 345 -22.04 10.28 -16.10
CA ARG A 345 -20.90 10.23 -15.13
C ARG A 345 -19.65 9.53 -15.70
N ALA A 346 -19.50 9.54 -17.03
CA ALA A 346 -18.42 8.83 -17.72
C ALA A 346 -17.53 9.76 -18.55
N ILE A 347 -17.96 10.99 -18.82
CA ILE A 347 -17.21 11.96 -19.63
C ILE A 347 -16.59 13.03 -18.73
N GLY A 348 -15.30 13.33 -18.95
CA GLY A 348 -14.54 14.30 -18.16
C GLY A 348 -14.76 15.77 -18.51
N ASN A 349 -15.73 16.14 -19.34
CA ASN A 349 -15.97 17.55 -19.71
C ASN A 349 -16.54 18.39 -18.54
N LYS A 350 -17.05 17.70 -17.52
CA LYS A 350 -17.50 18.20 -16.23
C LYS A 350 -17.01 17.21 -15.18
N GLY A 351 -16.80 17.68 -13.95
CA GLY A 351 -16.32 16.84 -12.86
C GLY A 351 -15.28 17.54 -12.01
N ALA A 352 -14.34 16.77 -11.48
CA ALA A 352 -13.26 17.28 -10.66
C ALA A 352 -11.94 16.51 -10.86
N VAL A 353 -10.83 17.21 -10.66
CA VAL A 353 -9.50 16.63 -10.47
C VAL A 353 -8.95 17.09 -9.13
N GLY A 354 -8.26 16.20 -8.43
CA GLY A 354 -7.76 16.46 -7.09
C GLY A 354 -6.30 16.07 -6.92
N LEU A 355 -5.62 16.79 -6.03
CA LEU A 355 -4.32 16.42 -5.50
C LEU A 355 -4.39 16.35 -3.97
N ARG A 356 -3.89 15.25 -3.42
CA ARG A 356 -3.66 15.06 -1.99
C ARG A 356 -2.16 15.10 -1.77
N LEU A 357 -1.70 15.79 -0.75
CA LEU A 357 -0.30 15.86 -0.40
C LEU A 357 -0.14 16.02 1.10
N ARG A 358 0.96 15.49 1.63
CA ARG A 358 1.36 15.69 3.02
C ARG A 358 2.29 16.90 3.11
N VAL A 359 1.88 17.91 3.87
CA VAL A 359 2.71 19.06 4.26
C VAL A 359 3.09 18.88 5.72
N TYR A 360 4.38 18.72 6.00
CA TYR A 360 4.91 18.22 7.27
C TYR A 360 4.27 16.87 7.65
N ASP A 361 3.41 16.87 8.66
CA ASP A 361 2.65 15.74 9.17
C ASP A 361 1.12 15.91 9.01
N ARG A 362 0.68 16.82 8.13
CA ARG A 362 -0.74 17.11 7.86
C ARG A 362 -1.12 16.82 6.42
N ILE A 363 -2.35 16.36 6.22
CA ILE A 363 -2.92 15.96 4.93
C ILE A 363 -3.69 17.14 4.33
N PHE A 364 -3.22 17.63 3.19
CA PHE A 364 -3.85 18.70 2.44
C PHE A 364 -4.44 18.14 1.15
N CYS A 365 -5.70 18.50 0.85
CA CYS A 365 -6.39 18.13 -0.37
C CYS A 365 -6.82 19.37 -1.15
N PHE A 366 -6.54 19.38 -2.45
CA PHE A 366 -6.92 20.43 -3.38
C PHE A 366 -7.78 19.83 -4.47
N VAL A 367 -8.95 20.42 -4.72
CA VAL A 367 -9.92 19.89 -5.68
C VAL A 367 -10.32 20.99 -6.64
N ASN A 368 -10.01 20.81 -7.92
CA ASN A 368 -10.44 21.68 -9.01
C ASN A 368 -11.70 21.10 -9.66
N CYS A 369 -12.81 21.85 -9.67
CA CYS A 369 -14.07 21.41 -10.27
C CYS A 369 -14.51 22.22 -11.49
N HIS A 370 -15.31 21.57 -12.32
CA HIS A 370 -16.10 22.19 -13.39
C HIS A 370 -17.49 21.54 -13.39
N PHE A 371 -18.48 22.22 -12.80
CA PHE A 371 -19.83 21.67 -12.62
C PHE A 371 -20.81 22.08 -13.72
N ALA A 372 -21.98 21.44 -13.73
CA ALA A 372 -23.04 21.65 -14.72
C ALA A 372 -23.36 23.13 -14.97
N ALA A 373 -23.34 23.51 -16.25
CA ALA A 373 -23.64 24.86 -16.71
C ALA A 373 -25.15 25.11 -16.80
N HIS A 374 -25.50 26.38 -17.11
CA HIS A 374 -26.88 26.92 -17.22
C HIS A 374 -27.52 27.35 -15.90
N LEU A 375 -28.36 28.39 -15.98
CA LEU A 375 -29.01 29.03 -14.83
C LEU A 375 -29.83 28.04 -14.00
N GLU A 376 -30.67 27.25 -14.66
CA GLU A 376 -31.62 26.31 -14.05
C GLU A 376 -31.00 25.06 -13.43
N ALA A 377 -29.73 24.76 -13.73
CA ALA A 377 -29.11 23.48 -13.38
C ALA A 377 -28.57 23.39 -11.93
N VAL A 378 -29.20 24.08 -10.97
CA VAL A 378 -28.75 24.14 -9.57
C VAL A 378 -28.70 22.74 -8.96
N ASN A 379 -29.79 21.99 -9.05
CA ASN A 379 -29.85 20.62 -8.52
C ASN A 379 -28.79 19.69 -9.14
N GLN A 380 -28.45 19.89 -10.41
CA GLN A 380 -27.40 19.12 -11.06
C GLN A 380 -26.01 19.49 -10.51
N ARG A 381 -25.73 20.78 -10.26
CA ARG A 381 -24.48 21.21 -9.60
C ARG A 381 -24.35 20.65 -8.19
N ASN A 382 -25.44 20.63 -7.42
CA ASN A 382 -25.46 20.00 -6.10
C ASN A 382 -25.16 18.50 -6.21
N ALA A 383 -25.78 17.81 -7.17
CA ALA A 383 -25.53 16.39 -7.41
C ALA A 383 -24.12 16.09 -7.96
N ASP A 384 -23.50 17.03 -8.69
CA ASP A 384 -22.11 16.93 -9.12
C ASP A 384 -21.17 17.06 -7.91
N PHE A 385 -21.42 18.03 -7.02
CA PHE A 385 -20.68 18.17 -5.76
C PHE A 385 -20.77 16.92 -4.90
N ASP A 386 -21.99 16.42 -4.62
CA ASP A 386 -22.19 15.22 -3.80
C ASP A 386 -21.47 14.00 -4.37
N HIS A 387 -21.51 13.84 -5.68
CA HIS A 387 -20.79 12.77 -6.35
C HIS A 387 -19.28 12.90 -6.17
N VAL A 388 -18.71 14.07 -6.47
CA VAL A 388 -17.27 14.33 -6.29
C VAL A 388 -16.85 14.09 -4.85
N TYR A 389 -17.60 14.61 -3.88
CA TYR A 389 -17.27 14.49 -2.47
C TYR A 389 -17.25 13.03 -2.00
N ARG A 390 -18.21 12.20 -2.44
CA ARG A 390 -18.32 10.79 -2.03
C ARG A 390 -17.38 9.86 -2.78
N THR A 391 -17.10 10.11 -4.05
CA THR A 391 -16.39 9.15 -4.91
C THR A 391 -14.95 9.51 -5.21
N MET A 392 -14.47 10.69 -4.83
CA MET A 392 -13.07 11.06 -4.98
C MET A 392 -12.20 10.16 -4.09
N LYS A 393 -11.34 9.37 -4.74
CA LYS A 393 -10.36 8.49 -4.09
C LYS A 393 -8.97 8.79 -4.64
N PHE A 394 -8.01 9.05 -3.76
CA PHE A 394 -6.66 9.37 -4.16
C PHE A 394 -5.86 8.09 -4.34
N CYS A 395 -5.45 7.83 -5.58
CA CYS A 395 -4.60 6.70 -5.91
C CYS A 395 -3.15 7.17 -5.85
N ARG A 396 -2.29 6.36 -5.24
CA ARG A 396 -0.83 6.54 -5.31
C ARG A 396 -0.39 6.43 -6.74
N SER A 397 0.07 7.53 -7.32
CA SER A 397 0.79 7.49 -8.59
C SER A 397 2.10 6.74 -8.35
N THR A 398 2.24 5.54 -8.89
CA THR A 398 3.55 4.93 -9.06
C THR A 398 4.33 5.81 -10.03
N ASN A 399 5.09 6.76 -9.50
CA ASN A 399 5.97 7.61 -10.32
C ASN A 399 6.90 6.71 -11.15
N VAL A 400 6.63 6.67 -12.45
CA VAL A 400 7.42 6.02 -13.48
C VAL A 400 8.63 6.89 -13.79
N PHE A 401 9.57 6.98 -12.86
CA PHE A 401 10.92 7.49 -13.12
C PHE A 401 11.93 6.60 -12.40
N ASN A 402 12.11 5.40 -12.95
CA ASN A 402 13.36 4.62 -13.00
C ASN A 402 13.05 3.16 -13.40
N ALA A 403 12.77 2.91 -14.68
CA ALA A 403 12.95 1.59 -15.30
C ALA A 403 12.81 1.73 -16.83
N ALA A 404 13.83 2.26 -17.49
CA ALA A 404 14.07 1.90 -18.88
C ALA A 404 14.66 0.48 -18.88
N ALA A 405 13.80 -0.54 -18.73
CA ALA A 405 13.99 -1.89 -19.27
C ALA A 405 12.82 -2.80 -18.81
N VAL A 406 12.34 -3.59 -19.77
CA VAL A 406 11.42 -4.72 -19.65
C VAL A 406 9.93 -4.34 -19.57
N GLY A 407 9.29 -4.43 -20.74
CA GLY A 407 7.85 -4.26 -20.89
C GLY A 407 7.06 -5.35 -20.19
N SER A 408 5.95 -4.95 -19.58
CA SER A 408 4.78 -5.78 -19.35
C SER A 408 3.57 -4.86 -19.23
N ALA A 409 2.54 -5.16 -20.01
CA ALA A 409 1.33 -4.38 -20.12
C ALA A 409 0.54 -4.44 -18.79
N ALA A 410 0.36 -3.29 -18.14
CA ALA A 410 -0.53 -3.15 -17.01
C ALA A 410 -1.98 -3.14 -17.51
N ALA A 411 -2.68 -4.27 -17.36
CA ALA A 411 -4.11 -4.34 -17.52
C ALA A 411 -4.78 -3.88 -16.21
N VAL A 412 -5.18 -2.61 -16.16
CA VAL A 412 -6.09 -2.10 -15.12
C VAL A 412 -7.50 -2.20 -15.67
N GLN A 413 -8.24 -3.24 -15.25
CA GLN A 413 -9.62 -3.44 -15.68
C GLN A 413 -10.60 -2.79 -14.69
N MET A 414 -11.48 -1.99 -15.27
CA MET A 414 -12.64 -1.31 -14.71
C MET A 414 -13.54 -2.24 -13.87
N LEU A 415 -13.89 -1.80 -12.65
CA LEU A 415 -15.06 -2.30 -11.93
C LEU A 415 -16.31 -1.74 -12.62
N ARG A 416 -16.95 -2.54 -13.48
CA ARG A 416 -18.29 -2.30 -14.01
C ARG A 416 -19.27 -3.18 -13.26
N GLY A 417 -20.25 -2.57 -12.61
CA GLY A 417 -21.23 -3.24 -11.75
C GLY A 417 -22.06 -4.29 -12.48
N THR A 418 -22.18 -5.46 -11.85
CA THR A 418 -23.25 -6.42 -12.08
C THR A 418 -24.18 -6.40 -10.88
N ASN A 419 -25.46 -6.18 -11.15
CA ASN A 419 -26.52 -6.17 -10.15
C ASN A 419 -26.60 -7.52 -9.45
N VAL A 420 -26.27 -7.55 -8.16
CA VAL A 420 -26.70 -8.59 -7.23
C VAL A 420 -27.41 -7.87 -6.09
N THR A 421 -28.73 -8.09 -6.01
CA THR A 421 -29.55 -7.74 -4.86
C THR A 421 -29.04 -8.51 -3.63
N GLY A 422 -28.40 -7.81 -2.70
CA GLY A 422 -27.94 -8.37 -1.43
C GLY A 422 -27.01 -7.41 -0.69
N GLU A 423 -27.56 -6.75 0.34
CA GLU A 423 -26.91 -6.09 1.47
C GLU A 423 -25.83 -5.02 1.17
N GLN A 424 -26.21 -3.76 1.43
CA GLN A 424 -25.34 -2.58 1.45
C GLN A 424 -24.22 -2.74 2.50
N PRO A 425 -22.93 -2.70 2.12
CA PRO A 425 -21.87 -2.49 3.10
C PRO A 425 -21.91 -1.02 3.54
N ALA A 426 -21.80 -0.78 4.85
CA ALA A 426 -21.81 0.56 5.45
C ALA A 426 -20.89 1.52 4.66
N GLU A 427 -21.47 2.64 4.19
CA GLU A 427 -20.80 3.66 3.38
C GLU A 427 -19.62 4.21 4.20
N GLY A 428 -18.39 3.81 3.85
CA GLY A 428 -17.18 4.30 4.51
C GLY A 428 -17.07 5.83 4.36
N MET A 429 -16.51 6.50 5.37
CA MET A 429 -16.31 7.95 5.35
C MET A 429 -15.52 8.38 4.08
N PRO A 430 -15.93 9.46 3.38
CA PRO A 430 -15.21 9.92 2.19
C PRO A 430 -13.77 10.33 2.50
N GLU A 431 -12.81 10.02 1.64
CA GLU A 431 -11.38 10.28 1.88
C GLU A 431 -11.07 11.77 2.09
N LEU A 432 -11.82 12.67 1.43
CA LEU A 432 -11.73 14.12 1.64
C LEU A 432 -12.10 14.57 3.06
N SER A 433 -12.85 13.76 3.82
CA SER A 433 -13.22 14.07 5.20
C SER A 433 -12.05 13.89 6.18
N GLU A 434 -11.08 13.05 5.84
CA GLU A 434 -9.90 12.76 6.67
C GLU A 434 -8.82 13.84 6.59
N ALA A 435 -8.87 14.70 5.56
CA ALA A 435 -7.88 15.75 5.36
C ALA A 435 -7.96 16.85 6.44
N ASP A 436 -6.80 17.37 6.84
CA ASP A 436 -6.69 18.49 7.79
C ASP A 436 -7.05 19.84 7.14
N LEU A 437 -6.74 19.98 5.84
CA LEU A 437 -7.10 21.11 5.00
C LEU A 437 -7.67 20.62 3.68
N VAL A 438 -8.83 21.13 3.29
CA VAL A 438 -9.42 20.89 1.97
C VAL A 438 -9.69 22.22 1.31
N ILE A 439 -9.22 22.42 0.08
CA ILE A 439 -9.54 23.59 -0.74
C ILE A 439 -10.24 23.11 -2.02
N PHE A 440 -11.48 23.56 -2.18
CA PHE A 440 -12.22 23.44 -3.44
C PHE A 440 -12.04 24.73 -4.22
N LEU A 441 -11.70 24.63 -5.50
CA LEU A 441 -11.62 25.76 -6.41
C LEU A 441 -12.15 25.35 -7.77
N GLY A 442 -12.55 26.29 -8.60
CA GLY A 442 -12.99 25.94 -9.95
C GLY A 442 -14.09 26.82 -10.50
N ASP A 443 -14.60 26.40 -11.66
CA ASP A 443 -15.84 26.92 -12.24
C ASP A 443 -17.01 26.07 -11.73
N PHE A 444 -17.58 26.47 -10.60
CA PHE A 444 -18.74 25.79 -10.03
C PHE A 444 -20.04 26.13 -10.76
N ASN A 445 -20.03 27.10 -11.68
CA ASN A 445 -21.13 27.45 -12.56
C ASN A 445 -22.45 27.90 -11.88
N TYR A 446 -22.45 28.16 -10.56
CA TYR A 446 -23.59 28.82 -9.89
C TYR A 446 -23.77 30.24 -10.41
N ARG A 447 -25.03 30.68 -10.49
CA ARG A 447 -25.43 31.93 -11.16
C ARG A 447 -26.16 32.87 -10.22
N LEU A 448 -26.46 34.07 -10.71
CA LEU A 448 -27.37 35.00 -10.05
C LEU A 448 -28.81 34.67 -10.45
N ASP A 449 -29.67 34.51 -9.44
CA ASP A 449 -31.06 34.12 -9.60
C ASP A 449 -32.03 35.32 -9.45
N GLY A 450 -33.13 35.28 -10.20
CA GLY A 450 -34.20 36.29 -10.13
C GLY A 450 -33.80 37.73 -10.50
N ILE A 451 -32.74 37.92 -11.29
CA ILE A 451 -32.24 39.23 -11.72
C ILE A 451 -32.13 39.32 -13.25
N ALA A 452 -32.55 40.44 -13.84
CA ALA A 452 -32.40 40.68 -15.27
C ALA A 452 -30.97 41.13 -15.62
N TYR A 453 -30.55 40.94 -16.87
CA TYR A 453 -29.21 41.31 -17.33
C TYR A 453 -28.90 42.80 -17.08
N ASP A 454 -29.80 43.71 -17.48
CA ASP A 454 -29.58 45.15 -17.37
C ASP A 454 -29.54 45.59 -15.88
N GLU A 455 -30.41 45.02 -15.04
CA GLU A 455 -30.40 45.26 -13.58
C GLU A 455 -29.07 44.80 -12.94
N ALA A 456 -28.58 43.61 -13.31
CA ALA A 456 -27.30 43.12 -12.82
C ALA A 456 -26.14 44.05 -13.23
N ARG A 457 -26.14 44.52 -14.48
CA ARG A 457 -25.14 45.48 -14.99
C ARG A 457 -25.16 46.80 -14.24
N ASP A 458 -26.33 47.33 -13.94
CA ASP A 458 -26.50 48.56 -13.18
C ASP A 458 -25.94 48.42 -11.77
N ILE A 459 -26.27 47.34 -11.07
CA ILE A 459 -25.76 47.06 -9.71
C ILE A 459 -24.24 46.87 -9.71
N ILE A 460 -23.69 46.18 -10.73
CA ILE A 460 -22.23 46.03 -10.90
C ILE A 460 -21.55 47.38 -11.13
N SER A 461 -22.15 48.26 -11.93
CA SER A 461 -21.60 49.60 -12.21
C SER A 461 -21.53 50.47 -10.96
N GLN A 462 -22.51 50.32 -10.05
CA GLN A 462 -22.57 50.98 -8.76
C GLN A 462 -21.67 50.31 -7.70
N ARG A 463 -21.03 49.19 -8.03
CA ARG A 463 -20.22 48.36 -7.12
C ARG A 463 -20.98 47.88 -5.88
N CYS A 464 -22.31 47.77 -5.98
CA CYS A 464 -23.18 47.29 -4.90
C CYS A 464 -23.22 45.76 -4.87
N PHE A 465 -22.06 45.12 -4.69
CA PHE A 465 -21.94 43.66 -4.77
C PHE A 465 -22.73 42.93 -3.69
N ASP A 466 -23.00 43.57 -2.55
CA ASP A 466 -23.78 43.02 -1.45
C ASP A 466 -25.17 42.58 -1.90
N ARG A 467 -25.84 43.42 -2.71
CA ARG A 467 -27.16 43.12 -3.29
C ARG A 467 -27.13 41.98 -4.30
N LEU A 468 -26.01 41.79 -5.00
CA LEU A 468 -25.85 40.66 -5.93
C LEU A 468 -25.61 39.35 -5.17
N ARG A 469 -24.89 39.39 -4.04
CA ARG A 469 -24.62 38.19 -3.23
C ARG A 469 -25.89 37.57 -2.66
N GLU A 470 -26.90 38.38 -2.32
CA GLU A 470 -28.24 37.88 -1.93
C GLU A 470 -28.92 37.03 -3.02
N ARG A 471 -28.50 37.21 -4.28
CA ARG A 471 -29.01 36.48 -5.44
C ARG A 471 -28.09 35.35 -5.89
N ASP A 472 -26.95 35.14 -5.24
CA ASP A 472 -25.99 34.10 -5.60
C ASP A 472 -26.51 32.72 -5.20
N GLN A 473 -26.66 31.83 -6.18
CA GLN A 473 -27.16 30.48 -5.95
C GLN A 473 -26.24 29.68 -5.01
N LEU A 474 -24.91 29.80 -5.12
CA LEU A 474 -23.99 29.00 -4.28
C LEU A 474 -24.13 29.38 -2.81
N LEU A 475 -24.14 30.68 -2.49
CA LEU A 475 -24.30 31.13 -1.10
C LEU A 475 -25.61 30.63 -0.50
N ARG A 476 -26.71 30.68 -1.27
CA ARG A 476 -28.02 30.17 -0.82
C ARG A 476 -28.00 28.66 -0.58
N GLU A 477 -27.42 27.88 -1.48
CA GLU A 477 -27.34 26.42 -1.34
C GLU A 477 -26.41 25.99 -0.20
N MET A 478 -25.34 26.74 0.06
CA MET A 478 -24.47 26.53 1.23
C MET A 478 -25.19 26.86 2.55
N GLU A 479 -25.91 27.98 2.61
CA GLU A 479 -26.69 28.39 3.78
C GLU A 479 -27.81 27.39 4.11
N ALA A 480 -28.45 26.84 3.07
CA ALA A 480 -29.43 25.77 3.20
C ALA A 480 -28.81 24.42 3.61
N GLY A 481 -27.49 24.29 3.60
CA GLY A 481 -26.79 23.05 3.92
C GLY A 481 -26.86 21.98 2.84
N ASN A 482 -27.18 22.35 1.59
CA ASN A 482 -27.30 21.40 0.47
C ASN A 482 -25.95 21.02 -0.13
N VAL A 483 -24.94 21.90 -0.05
CA VAL A 483 -23.61 21.70 -0.62
C VAL A 483 -22.52 22.26 0.27
N PHE A 484 -21.29 21.75 0.11
CA PHE A 484 -20.08 22.24 0.77
C PHE A 484 -20.21 22.42 2.29
N GLN A 485 -20.85 21.47 2.96
CA GLN A 485 -21.11 21.52 4.39
C GLN A 485 -19.80 21.64 5.18
N GLY A 486 -19.74 22.60 6.12
CA GLY A 486 -18.55 22.90 6.93
C GLY A 486 -17.43 23.64 6.19
N MET A 487 -17.60 23.98 4.90
CA MET A 487 -16.66 24.83 4.17
C MET A 487 -16.98 26.32 4.35
N ARG A 488 -15.99 27.14 4.08
CA ARG A 488 -16.07 28.61 4.16
C ARG A 488 -15.56 29.23 2.85
N GLU A 489 -16.10 30.40 2.56
CA GLU A 489 -15.66 31.24 1.45
C GLU A 489 -15.35 32.65 1.99
N ALA A 490 -14.38 33.35 1.40
CA ALA A 490 -14.21 34.77 1.72
C ALA A 490 -15.39 35.58 1.20
N VAL A 491 -15.64 36.72 1.84
CA VAL A 491 -16.59 37.70 1.31
C VAL A 491 -16.12 38.15 -0.07
N ILE A 492 -16.98 38.00 -1.07
CA ILE A 492 -16.70 38.40 -2.44
C ILE A 492 -16.87 39.92 -2.57
N THR A 493 -15.76 40.61 -2.84
CA THR A 493 -15.69 42.08 -3.00
C THR A 493 -15.32 42.52 -4.42
N PHE A 494 -15.31 41.58 -5.37
CA PHE A 494 -14.97 41.81 -6.77
C PHE A 494 -16.17 41.56 -7.71
N PRO A 495 -16.19 42.15 -8.92
CA PRO A 495 -17.29 41.97 -9.87
C PRO A 495 -17.46 40.50 -10.32
N PRO A 496 -18.66 40.10 -10.78
CA PRO A 496 -18.89 38.80 -11.41
C PRO A 496 -17.86 38.46 -12.49
N THR A 497 -17.30 37.25 -12.46
CA THR A 497 -16.17 36.84 -13.30
C THR A 497 -16.58 36.32 -14.67
N TYR A 498 -17.88 36.08 -14.86
CA TYR A 498 -18.51 35.61 -16.09
C TYR A 498 -19.70 36.52 -16.43
N LYS A 499 -20.12 36.75 -17.68
CA LYS A 499 -19.48 36.38 -18.95
C LYS A 499 -18.92 37.62 -19.64
N PHE A 500 -17.67 37.53 -20.09
CA PHE A 500 -16.99 38.60 -20.83
C PHE A 500 -16.82 38.30 -22.32
N GLU A 501 -16.76 39.35 -23.13
CA GLU A 501 -16.17 39.30 -24.46
C GLU A 501 -14.65 39.23 -24.34
N ARG A 502 -14.03 38.33 -25.11
CA ARG A 502 -12.57 38.18 -25.14
C ARG A 502 -11.92 39.44 -25.70
N HIS A 503 -10.73 39.74 -25.18
CA HIS A 503 -9.91 40.89 -25.58
C HIS A 503 -10.55 42.27 -25.35
N LYS A 504 -11.64 42.35 -24.59
CA LYS A 504 -12.28 43.61 -24.20
C LYS A 504 -12.03 43.90 -22.72
N ALA A 505 -11.35 45.00 -22.47
CA ALA A 505 -10.95 45.38 -21.12
C ALA A 505 -12.10 46.02 -20.31
N GLY A 506 -12.02 45.86 -18.99
CA GLY A 506 -12.90 46.53 -18.03
C GLY A 506 -14.34 46.00 -18.02
N LEU A 507 -15.20 46.68 -17.24
CA LEU A 507 -16.60 46.29 -17.05
C LEU A 507 -17.48 46.52 -18.29
N ALA A 508 -17.01 47.30 -19.26
CA ALA A 508 -17.64 47.38 -20.59
C ALA A 508 -17.56 46.04 -21.34
N GLY A 509 -16.68 45.13 -20.91
CA GLY A 509 -16.44 43.82 -21.50
C GLY A 509 -17.50 42.77 -21.23
N TYR A 510 -18.49 42.97 -20.36
CA TYR A 510 -19.55 41.98 -20.18
C TYR A 510 -20.36 41.76 -21.47
N ASP A 511 -20.73 40.51 -21.70
CA ASP A 511 -21.37 39.98 -22.92
C ASP A 511 -22.48 40.89 -23.46
N SER A 512 -22.23 41.55 -24.60
CA SER A 512 -23.23 42.37 -25.32
C SER A 512 -23.84 41.64 -26.52
N ALA A 513 -23.54 40.35 -26.69
CA ALA A 513 -24.10 39.53 -27.74
C ALA A 513 -25.62 39.30 -27.56
N GLU A 514 -26.29 38.83 -28.62
CA GLU A 514 -27.75 38.61 -28.66
C GLU A 514 -28.29 37.77 -27.50
N LYS A 515 -27.49 36.83 -26.96
CA LYS A 515 -27.90 35.95 -25.85
C LYS A 515 -27.82 36.60 -24.46
N LYS A 516 -27.21 37.79 -24.33
CA LYS A 516 -27.07 38.60 -23.10
C LYS A 516 -26.98 37.77 -21.81
N ARG A 517 -25.91 37.00 -21.64
CA ARG A 517 -25.77 36.15 -20.43
C ARG A 517 -25.62 37.03 -19.19
N ILE A 518 -26.51 36.81 -18.21
CA ILE A 518 -26.46 37.50 -16.90
C ILE A 518 -25.08 37.27 -16.27
N PRO A 519 -24.39 38.33 -15.81
CA PRO A 519 -23.13 38.17 -15.11
C PRO A 519 -23.24 37.29 -13.86
N ALA A 520 -22.23 36.46 -13.58
CA ALA A 520 -22.23 35.53 -12.45
C ALA A 520 -20.83 35.30 -11.85
N TRP A 521 -20.78 34.96 -10.56
CA TRP A 521 -19.58 34.45 -9.88
C TRP A 521 -19.51 32.94 -10.03
N CYS A 522 -19.15 32.50 -11.24
CA CYS A 522 -18.95 31.09 -11.56
C CYS A 522 -17.67 30.53 -10.92
N ASP A 523 -16.61 31.35 -10.88
CA ASP A 523 -15.26 30.98 -10.48
C ASP A 523 -15.04 31.25 -8.97
N ARG A 524 -14.82 30.19 -8.18
CA ARG A 524 -14.91 30.25 -6.70
C ARG A 524 -13.76 29.52 -6.01
N VAL A 525 -13.50 29.88 -4.76
CA VAL A 525 -12.49 29.21 -3.90
C VAL A 525 -13.04 29.06 -2.49
N LEU A 526 -13.30 27.81 -2.09
CA LEU A 526 -13.80 27.42 -0.78
C LEU A 526 -12.77 26.59 -0.02
N TYR A 527 -12.83 26.62 1.30
CA TYR A 527 -11.91 25.85 2.14
C TYR A 527 -12.56 25.31 3.42
N ARG A 528 -12.08 24.16 3.88
CA ARG A 528 -12.32 23.58 5.20
C ARG A 528 -10.97 23.37 5.88
N ASP A 529 -10.86 23.78 7.14
CA ASP A 529 -9.71 23.49 7.99
C ASP A 529 -10.16 22.71 9.24
N SER A 530 -9.24 22.45 10.16
CA SER A 530 -9.52 21.68 11.39
C SER A 530 -10.16 22.48 12.52
N ARG A 531 -10.49 23.78 12.32
CA ARG A 531 -11.12 24.57 13.39
C ARG A 531 -12.52 24.04 13.66
N SER A 532 -12.80 23.78 14.94
CA SER A 532 -14.16 23.48 15.40
C SER A 532 -15.06 24.69 15.13
N THR A 533 -16.02 24.53 14.22
CA THR A 533 -17.26 25.29 14.28
C THR A 533 -18.02 24.86 15.54
N LEU A 534 -18.87 25.72 16.09
CA LEU A 534 -19.61 25.52 17.36
C LEU A 534 -20.66 24.38 17.33
N LEU A 535 -20.48 23.35 16.50
CA LEU A 535 -21.29 22.13 16.46
C LEU A 535 -20.35 20.91 16.39
N SER A 536 -20.31 20.17 17.51
CA SER A 536 -19.75 18.83 17.73
C SER A 536 -18.58 18.34 16.86
N GLY A 537 -17.41 18.25 17.48
CA GLY A 537 -16.50 17.10 17.35
C GLY A 537 -15.52 17.10 16.19
N CYS A 538 -14.57 18.04 16.14
CA CYS A 538 -13.33 17.81 15.38
C CYS A 538 -12.32 17.06 16.28
N SER A 539 -12.07 15.79 15.97
CA SER A 539 -11.16 14.88 16.71
C SER A 539 -9.67 15.08 16.39
N LEU A 540 -9.27 16.17 15.72
CA LEU A 540 -7.89 16.38 15.32
C LEU A 540 -7.15 17.12 16.44
N ALA A 541 -6.33 16.39 17.20
CA ALA A 541 -5.54 16.90 18.32
C ALA A 541 -4.47 17.94 17.91
N CYS A 542 -4.24 18.14 16.61
CA CYS A 542 -3.25 19.08 16.09
C CYS A 542 -3.90 20.02 15.05
N PRO A 543 -4.13 21.30 15.39
CA PRO A 543 -4.93 22.15 14.54
C PRO A 543 -4.14 22.65 13.31
N VAL A 544 -4.69 22.43 12.12
CA VAL A 544 -4.47 23.26 10.94
C VAL A 544 -5.50 24.37 10.93
N VAL A 545 -5.04 25.62 11.04
CA VAL A 545 -5.91 26.80 11.01
C VAL A 545 -5.57 27.62 9.78
N SER A 546 -6.57 27.83 8.92
CA SER A 546 -6.42 28.66 7.73
C SER A 546 -7.15 29.98 7.91
N SER A 547 -6.45 31.09 7.70
CA SER A 547 -7.06 32.41 7.60
C SER A 547 -6.78 33.01 6.24
N ILE A 548 -7.67 33.88 5.79
CA ILE A 548 -7.47 34.58 4.53
C ILE A 548 -6.52 35.74 4.82
N ALA A 549 -5.31 35.62 4.29
CA ALA A 549 -4.16 36.43 4.69
C ALA A 549 -4.27 37.89 4.24
N SER A 550 -4.88 38.13 3.07
CA SER A 550 -4.86 39.44 2.45
C SER A 550 -5.83 39.64 1.29
N ARG A 551 -6.10 38.62 0.45
CA ARG A 551 -6.81 38.83 -0.82
C ARG A 551 -7.62 37.60 -1.26
N TYR A 552 -8.90 37.85 -1.54
CA TYR A 552 -9.73 37.02 -2.41
C TYR A 552 -10.20 37.94 -3.56
N GLU A 553 -9.64 37.77 -4.74
CA GLU A 553 -9.79 38.75 -5.84
C GLU A 553 -9.86 38.10 -7.22
N ALA A 554 -10.57 38.77 -8.12
CA ALA A 554 -10.57 38.48 -9.55
C ALA A 554 -9.64 39.46 -10.28
N CYS A 555 -8.83 38.95 -11.20
CA CYS A 555 -7.93 39.75 -12.03
C CYS A 555 -8.70 40.28 -13.26
N MET A 556 -9.39 41.40 -13.07
CA MET A 556 -10.31 41.99 -14.06
C MET A 556 -9.60 42.57 -15.30
N ASP A 557 -8.30 42.79 -15.21
CA ASP A 557 -7.39 43.25 -16.26
C ASP A 557 -7.03 42.15 -17.27
N VAL A 558 -7.23 40.87 -16.91
CA VAL A 558 -6.97 39.73 -17.80
C VAL A 558 -8.14 39.53 -18.78
N ILE A 559 -7.83 39.45 -20.07
CA ILE A 559 -8.83 39.47 -21.15
C ILE A 559 -8.78 38.25 -22.09
N ASP A 560 -7.94 37.25 -21.79
CA ASP A 560 -7.70 36.10 -22.69
C ASP A 560 -8.89 35.13 -22.77
N SER A 561 -9.79 35.17 -21.80
CA SER A 561 -10.96 34.30 -21.68
C SER A 561 -12.24 35.11 -21.47
N ASP A 562 -13.39 34.47 -21.73
CA ASP A 562 -14.70 34.97 -21.32
C ASP A 562 -14.96 34.86 -19.81
N HIS A 563 -14.02 34.26 -19.07
CA HIS A 563 -13.93 34.30 -17.62
C HIS A 563 -12.71 35.11 -17.14
N LYS A 564 -12.83 35.67 -15.93
CA LYS A 564 -11.73 36.34 -15.23
C LYS A 564 -11.08 35.38 -14.23
N PRO A 565 -9.74 35.24 -14.23
CA PRO A 565 -9.08 34.38 -13.26
C PRO A 565 -9.26 34.91 -11.85
N VAL A 566 -9.41 33.99 -10.89
CA VAL A 566 -9.59 34.28 -9.48
C VAL A 566 -8.40 33.75 -8.69
N ARG A 567 -7.99 34.45 -7.65
CA ARG A 567 -7.01 33.96 -6.67
C ARG A 567 -7.43 34.24 -5.24
N CYS A 568 -7.04 33.33 -4.35
CA CYS A 568 -7.16 33.49 -2.90
C CYS A 568 -5.81 33.21 -2.24
N ILE A 569 -5.40 34.06 -1.30
CA ILE A 569 -4.17 33.89 -0.52
C ILE A 569 -4.54 33.51 0.92
N PHE A 570 -4.06 32.34 1.35
CA PHE A 570 -4.25 31.78 2.68
C PHE A 570 -2.98 31.94 3.51
N ASN A 571 -3.15 32.23 4.80
CA ASN A 571 -2.14 32.00 5.83
C ASN A 571 -2.57 30.75 6.60
N VAL A 572 -1.77 29.71 6.55
CA VAL A 572 -2.07 28.41 7.17
C VAL A 572 -1.09 28.18 8.30
N ASP A 573 -1.61 28.14 9.52
CA ASP A 573 -0.87 27.77 10.71
C ASP A 573 -0.97 26.25 10.89
N ILE A 574 0.19 25.59 10.92
CA ILE A 574 0.35 24.15 10.97
C ILE A 574 1.02 23.79 12.28
N ALA A 575 0.29 23.11 13.17
CA ALA A 575 0.90 22.45 14.32
C ALA A 575 1.71 21.24 13.82
N ARG A 576 3.02 21.24 14.07
CA ARG A 576 3.97 20.21 13.65
C ARG A 576 4.70 19.64 14.86
N ALA A 577 4.79 18.32 14.97
CA ALA A 577 5.63 17.69 15.98
C ALA A 577 7.12 17.72 15.56
N ASP A 578 7.98 18.19 16.46
CA ASP A 578 9.43 18.03 16.39
C ASP A 578 9.79 16.59 16.79
N ASP A 579 10.04 15.75 15.79
CA ASP A 579 10.37 14.33 16.00
C ASP A 579 11.65 14.10 16.80
N SER A 580 12.56 15.07 16.90
CA SER A 580 13.77 14.94 17.73
C SER A 580 13.40 15.08 19.19
N ILE A 581 12.68 16.15 19.54
CA ILE A 581 12.22 16.40 20.91
C ILE A 581 11.24 15.30 21.34
N ARG A 582 10.29 14.94 20.48
CA ARG A 582 9.33 13.85 20.75
C ARG A 582 10.03 12.52 21.04
N ARG A 583 11.11 12.20 20.33
CA ARG A 583 11.92 10.99 20.58
C ARG A 583 12.68 11.06 21.90
N GLN A 584 13.21 12.24 22.25
CA GLN A 584 13.84 12.45 23.55
C GLN A 584 12.84 12.23 24.69
N GLU A 585 11.66 12.86 24.61
CA GLU A 585 10.59 12.69 25.60
C GLU A 585 10.12 11.24 25.72
N LEU A 586 9.99 10.53 24.60
CA LEU A 586 9.68 9.10 24.60
C LEU A 586 10.76 8.30 25.36
N GLY A 587 12.04 8.59 25.12
CA GLY A 587 13.14 7.94 25.84
C GLY A 587 13.11 8.22 27.35
N GLU A 588 12.80 9.46 27.74
CA GLU A 588 12.66 9.84 29.14
C GLU A 588 11.47 9.13 29.81
N ILE A 589 10.33 9.02 29.13
CA ILE A 589 9.15 8.28 29.63
C ILE A 589 9.49 6.80 29.83
N LEU A 590 10.14 6.17 28.84
CA LEU A 590 10.55 4.76 28.93
C LEU A 590 11.52 4.50 30.09
N GLY A 591 12.39 5.47 30.43
CA GLY A 591 13.36 5.36 31.52
C GLY A 591 12.82 5.69 32.92
N SER A 592 11.89 6.64 33.02
CA SER A 592 11.41 7.19 34.30
C SER A 592 10.10 6.60 34.79
N ASN A 593 9.23 6.12 33.91
CA ASN A 593 7.91 5.61 34.30
C ASN A 593 8.00 4.17 34.82
N GLU A 594 7.87 4.00 36.13
CA GLU A 594 7.97 2.69 36.81
C GLU A 594 6.94 1.67 36.29
N LYS A 595 5.72 2.12 35.97
CA LYS A 595 4.66 1.24 35.45
C LYS A 595 5.03 0.68 34.09
N ILE A 596 5.56 1.51 33.19
CA ILE A 596 6.05 1.10 31.87
C ILE A 596 7.19 0.10 32.01
N ARG A 597 8.17 0.40 32.88
CA ARG A 597 9.30 -0.49 33.14
C ARG A 597 8.85 -1.84 33.68
N TYR A 598 7.98 -1.87 34.69
CA TYR A 598 7.45 -3.10 35.26
C TYR A 598 6.74 -3.96 34.21
N MET A 599 5.84 -3.37 33.41
CA MET A 599 5.16 -4.12 32.34
C MET A 599 6.12 -4.61 31.26
N HIS A 600 7.11 -3.79 30.88
CA HIS A 600 8.14 -4.18 29.92
C HIS A 600 8.95 -5.38 30.44
N GLU A 601 9.37 -5.35 31.70
CA GLU A 601 10.07 -6.47 32.36
C GLU A 601 9.19 -7.74 32.40
N GLU A 602 7.91 -7.63 32.77
CA GLU A 602 6.99 -8.78 32.77
C GLU A 602 6.81 -9.40 31.37
N LEU A 603 6.74 -8.59 30.31
CA LEU A 603 6.59 -9.08 28.92
C LEU A 603 7.86 -9.76 28.38
N HIS A 604 9.04 -9.40 28.90
CA HIS A 604 10.32 -9.97 28.49
C HIS A 604 10.75 -11.20 29.29
N LYS A 605 10.00 -11.58 30.34
CA LYS A 605 10.30 -12.78 31.13
C LYS A 605 10.20 -14.05 30.29
N ILE A 606 11.27 -14.84 30.30
CA ILE A 606 11.30 -16.18 29.72
C ILE A 606 10.61 -17.14 30.70
N PRO A 607 9.55 -17.87 30.29
CA PRO A 607 8.90 -18.88 31.12
C PRO A 607 9.89 -19.91 31.64
N GLU A 608 9.74 -20.31 32.90
CA GLU A 608 10.52 -21.40 33.46
C GLU A 608 10.03 -22.74 32.90
N THR A 609 10.93 -23.45 32.21
CA THR A 609 10.63 -24.74 31.60
C THR A 609 11.56 -25.85 32.08
N ILE A 610 11.02 -27.06 32.21
CA ILE A 610 11.79 -28.27 32.52
C ILE A 610 11.76 -29.23 31.34
N VAL A 611 12.92 -29.75 30.97
CA VAL A 611 13.08 -30.79 29.96
C VAL A 611 13.35 -32.13 30.66
N SER A 612 12.67 -33.20 30.27
CA SER A 612 12.68 -34.48 31.00
C SER A 612 13.97 -35.28 30.93
N SER A 613 14.81 -35.06 29.91
CA SER A 613 16.08 -35.76 29.75
C SER A 613 17.12 -34.90 29.05
N ASN A 614 18.38 -35.08 29.44
CA ASN A 614 19.54 -34.49 28.77
C ASN A 614 20.21 -35.47 27.80
N ASN A 615 19.85 -36.77 27.86
CA ASN A 615 20.44 -37.84 27.06
C ASN A 615 19.34 -38.76 26.53
N ILE A 616 19.38 -39.09 25.24
CA ILE A 616 18.48 -40.04 24.58
C ILE A 616 19.36 -41.05 23.87
N ILE A 617 19.12 -42.33 24.13
CA ILE A 617 19.76 -43.42 23.39
C ILE A 617 18.67 -44.02 22.50
N LEU A 618 18.94 -44.10 21.20
CA LEU A 618 18.04 -44.71 20.23
C LEU A 618 18.72 -45.94 19.63
N GLN A 619 17.97 -47.03 19.54
CA GLN A 619 18.29 -48.17 18.71
C GLN A 619 17.32 -48.18 17.51
N ASN A 620 17.54 -49.08 16.58
CA ASN A 620 16.87 -49.07 15.29
C ASN A 620 15.33 -49.02 15.40
N GLN A 621 14.70 -48.06 14.72
CA GLN A 621 13.26 -47.77 14.79
C GLN A 621 12.73 -47.35 16.18
N ASP A 622 13.60 -47.04 17.16
CA ASP A 622 13.16 -46.59 18.47
C ASP A 622 12.56 -45.19 18.41
N THR A 623 11.59 -44.97 19.30
CA THR A 623 11.04 -43.64 19.58
C THR A 623 11.21 -43.33 21.06
N SER A 624 11.85 -42.21 21.37
CA SER A 624 11.89 -41.65 22.72
C SER A 624 10.99 -40.42 22.82
N ILE A 625 10.40 -40.18 23.99
CA ILE A 625 9.55 -39.03 24.25
C ILE A 625 10.30 -38.05 25.15
N LEU A 626 10.62 -36.88 24.59
CA LEU A 626 11.15 -35.75 25.32
C LEU A 626 9.99 -34.86 25.78
N ARG A 627 9.83 -34.68 27.10
CA ARG A 627 8.78 -33.82 27.67
C ARG A 627 9.34 -32.47 28.03
N ILE A 628 8.69 -31.40 27.54
CA ILE A 628 9.00 -30.02 27.87
C ILE A 628 7.82 -29.47 28.68
N THR A 629 8.04 -29.13 29.95
CA THR A 629 6.99 -28.66 30.87
C THR A 629 7.12 -27.16 31.08
N ASN A 630 6.06 -26.39 30.83
CA ASN A 630 5.97 -24.98 31.21
C ASN A 630 5.48 -24.87 32.66
N LYS A 631 6.38 -24.51 33.59
CA LYS A 631 6.04 -24.30 35.00
C LYS A 631 5.53 -22.89 35.30
N TYR A 632 5.58 -22.00 34.32
CA TYR A 632 5.19 -20.62 34.50
C TYR A 632 3.68 -20.48 34.37
N GLY A 633 3.03 -19.95 35.41
CA GLY A 633 1.56 -19.90 35.49
C GLY A 633 0.87 -18.77 34.71
N LYS A 634 1.63 -17.87 34.05
CA LYS A 634 1.05 -16.67 33.41
C LYS A 634 1.17 -16.62 31.90
N ASN A 635 2.31 -17.05 31.33
CA ASN A 635 2.62 -16.86 29.91
C ASN A 635 2.88 -18.18 29.20
N ASP A 636 2.54 -18.22 27.91
CA ASP A 636 2.91 -19.31 27.01
C ASP A 636 4.44 -19.37 26.83
N ALA A 637 4.96 -20.60 26.74
CA ALA A 637 6.35 -20.86 26.39
C ALA A 637 6.43 -21.37 24.95
N PHE A 638 7.31 -20.79 24.16
CA PHE A 638 7.54 -21.18 22.77
C PHE A 638 8.83 -21.97 22.70
N PHE A 639 8.80 -23.17 22.14
CA PHE A 639 10.02 -23.97 21.97
C PHE A 639 10.33 -24.21 20.50
N GLU A 640 11.62 -24.31 20.23
CA GLU A 640 12.19 -24.64 18.92
C GLU A 640 13.38 -25.58 19.17
N ILE A 641 13.42 -26.70 18.47
CA ILE A 641 14.51 -27.68 18.56
C ILE A 641 15.35 -27.54 17.31
N ILE A 642 16.65 -27.36 17.50
CA ILE A 642 17.62 -27.28 16.40
C ILE A 642 18.77 -28.27 16.62
N CYS A 643 19.43 -28.66 15.53
CA CYS A 643 20.65 -29.47 15.59
C CYS A 643 21.88 -28.56 15.61
N GLU A 644 22.67 -28.59 16.69
CA GLU A 644 23.88 -27.77 16.85
C GLU A 644 25.14 -28.47 16.32
N ARG A 645 25.30 -29.76 16.60
CA ARG A 645 26.50 -30.54 16.26
C ARG A 645 26.18 -32.02 16.07
N LEU A 646 26.87 -32.67 15.13
CA LEU A 646 26.89 -34.12 14.92
C LEU A 646 28.32 -34.61 15.09
N SER A 647 28.54 -35.71 15.79
CA SER A 647 29.85 -36.29 16.07
C SER A 647 29.79 -37.81 15.87
N PHE A 648 30.73 -38.36 15.09
CA PHE A 648 30.88 -39.79 14.90
C PHE A 648 31.94 -40.32 15.88
N ILE A 649 31.62 -41.36 16.63
CA ILE A 649 32.61 -42.04 17.46
C ILE A 649 33.31 -43.08 16.57
N MET A 650 34.42 -42.69 15.95
CA MET A 650 35.33 -43.66 15.30
C MET A 650 36.34 -44.19 16.32
N GLY A 651 36.67 -45.48 16.22
CA GLY A 651 37.62 -46.17 17.11
C GLY A 651 39.06 -45.65 17.06
N ASP A 652 39.33 -44.64 16.23
CA ASP A 652 40.65 -44.08 15.92
C ASP A 652 40.61 -42.54 15.83
N GLY A 653 40.08 -41.84 16.84
CA GLY A 653 40.53 -40.50 17.26
C GLY A 653 40.45 -39.31 16.27
N GLN A 654 39.94 -39.46 15.05
CA GLN A 654 39.80 -38.38 14.07
C GLN A 654 38.33 -38.17 13.68
N ALA A 655 37.74 -37.08 14.19
CA ALA A 655 36.41 -36.64 13.78
C ALA A 655 36.48 -35.91 12.43
N SER A 656 35.65 -36.31 11.46
CA SER A 656 35.49 -35.60 10.19
C SER A 656 34.14 -34.86 10.12
N ASP A 657 34.20 -33.56 9.85
CA ASP A 657 33.04 -32.66 9.71
C ASP A 657 32.58 -32.59 8.24
N HIS A 658 31.77 -33.53 7.76
CA HIS A 658 31.05 -33.39 6.47
C HIS A 658 29.58 -33.82 6.62
N HIS A 659 28.64 -32.99 6.14
CA HIS A 659 27.21 -33.15 6.45
C HIS A 659 26.27 -32.92 5.25
N PRO A 660 25.52 -33.93 4.79
CA PRO A 660 24.24 -33.74 4.13
C PRO A 660 23.14 -33.56 5.20
N ARG A 661 22.72 -32.30 5.45
CA ARG A 661 21.60 -32.01 6.34
C ARG A 661 20.26 -32.41 5.69
N GLY A 662 19.38 -33.07 6.42
CA GLY A 662 17.98 -33.29 6.07
C GLY A 662 17.10 -32.08 6.38
N SER A 663 15.78 -32.24 6.32
CA SER A 663 14.80 -31.18 6.62
C SER A 663 15.00 -30.59 8.03
N PHE A 664 14.80 -29.28 8.17
CA PHE A 664 15.01 -28.52 9.41
C PHE A 664 16.43 -28.60 10.02
N GLY A 665 17.41 -29.04 9.22
CA GLY A 665 18.81 -29.12 9.64
C GLY A 665 19.15 -30.35 10.48
N PHE A 666 18.22 -31.30 10.64
CA PHE A 666 18.47 -32.57 11.32
C PHE A 666 19.14 -33.59 10.39
N PRO A 667 19.86 -34.58 10.94
CA PRO A 667 20.37 -35.73 10.17
C PRO A 667 19.22 -36.54 9.56
N ARG A 668 19.46 -37.18 8.40
CA ARG A 668 18.42 -37.96 7.68
C ARG A 668 17.86 -39.14 8.50
N TRP A 669 18.66 -39.71 9.40
CA TRP A 669 18.27 -40.80 10.27
C TRP A 669 17.46 -40.36 11.49
N LEU A 670 17.36 -39.06 11.78
CA LEU A 670 16.68 -38.57 12.97
C LEU A 670 15.45 -37.74 12.62
N GLN A 671 14.32 -38.14 13.18
CA GLN A 671 13.07 -37.39 13.12
C GLN A 671 12.72 -36.83 14.50
N VAL A 672 12.48 -35.51 14.56
CA VAL A 672 12.01 -34.81 15.75
C VAL A 672 10.64 -34.22 15.45
N THR A 673 9.61 -34.57 16.24
CA THR A 673 8.23 -34.12 15.99
C THR A 673 7.46 -33.90 17.29
N PRO A 674 6.83 -32.73 17.50
CA PRO A 674 7.03 -31.49 16.74
C PRO A 674 8.42 -30.88 17.00
N ALA A 675 9.03 -30.26 15.98
CA ALA A 675 10.31 -29.56 16.14
C ALA A 675 10.15 -28.17 16.77
N ALA A 676 8.95 -27.59 16.74
CA ALA A 676 8.62 -26.34 17.41
C ALA A 676 7.17 -26.35 17.87
N GLY A 677 6.82 -25.52 18.86
CA GLY A 677 5.46 -25.49 19.36
C GLY A 677 5.24 -24.49 20.50
N ILE A 678 3.98 -24.45 20.96
CA ILE A 678 3.50 -23.59 22.04
C ILE A 678 3.11 -24.45 23.23
N ILE A 679 3.60 -24.08 24.42
CA ILE A 679 3.30 -24.74 25.69
C ILE A 679 2.54 -23.76 26.58
N ARG A 680 1.23 -24.01 26.75
CA ARG A 680 0.38 -23.21 27.62
C ARG A 680 0.86 -23.25 29.08
N PRO A 681 0.50 -22.27 29.93
CA PRO A 681 0.83 -22.27 31.35
C PRO A 681 0.46 -23.60 32.01
N ASN A 682 1.38 -24.18 32.77
CA ASN A 682 1.20 -25.45 33.49
C ASN A 682 0.90 -26.67 32.58
N HIS A 683 1.22 -26.59 31.28
CA HIS A 683 1.07 -27.72 30.35
C HIS A 683 2.43 -28.33 29.98
N ILE A 684 2.37 -29.50 29.35
CA ILE A 684 3.52 -30.29 28.88
C ILE A 684 3.38 -30.46 27.37
N ALA A 685 4.46 -30.21 26.64
CA ALA A 685 4.63 -30.65 25.26
C ALA A 685 5.42 -31.95 25.22
N GLU A 686 4.92 -32.93 24.47
CA GLU A 686 5.60 -34.19 24.21
C GLU A 686 6.22 -34.14 22.81
N VAL A 687 7.52 -34.35 22.72
CA VAL A 687 8.29 -34.38 21.48
C VAL A 687 8.79 -35.80 21.24
N SER A 688 8.34 -36.43 20.16
CA SER A 688 8.87 -37.70 19.71
C SER A 688 10.21 -37.51 19.00
N VAL A 689 11.23 -38.22 19.47
CA VAL A 689 12.56 -38.31 18.87
C VAL A 689 12.71 -39.73 18.36
N HIS A 690 12.63 -39.90 17.04
CA HIS A 690 12.52 -41.21 16.38
C HIS A 690 13.69 -41.47 15.44
N HIS A 691 14.21 -42.70 15.47
CA HIS A 691 15.22 -43.19 14.55
C HIS A 691 14.59 -43.73 13.26
N ASN A 692 14.86 -43.09 12.13
CA ASN A 692 14.38 -43.50 10.80
C ASN A 692 15.40 -44.36 10.07
N GLU A 693 14.95 -45.49 9.51
CA GLU A 693 15.72 -46.25 8.53
C GLU A 693 15.65 -45.57 7.16
N PHE A 694 16.80 -45.17 6.63
CA PHE A 694 16.91 -44.71 5.24
C PHE A 694 17.70 -45.75 4.44
N GLN A 695 17.03 -46.54 3.60
CA GLN A 695 17.68 -47.37 2.58
C GLN A 695 17.87 -46.53 1.31
N THR A 696 19.05 -45.95 1.11
CA THR A 696 19.44 -45.43 -0.19
C THR A 696 19.90 -46.58 -1.09
N LYS A 697 19.07 -46.98 -2.06
CA LYS A 697 19.56 -47.65 -3.27
C LYS A 697 20.03 -46.56 -4.23
N GLU A 698 21.32 -46.23 -4.21
CA GLU A 698 21.92 -45.50 -5.32
C GLU A 698 22.22 -46.49 -6.45
N PHE A 699 21.70 -46.21 -7.65
CA PHE A 699 22.07 -46.90 -8.87
C PHE A 699 23.09 -46.05 -9.62
N VAL A 700 24.32 -46.54 -9.72
CA VAL A 700 25.33 -46.07 -10.68
C VAL A 700 25.67 -47.23 -11.58
N ASP A 701 25.57 -47.03 -12.90
CA ASP A 701 25.88 -48.02 -13.95
C ASP A 701 25.14 -49.37 -13.88
N GLY A 702 23.87 -49.37 -13.43
CA GLY A 702 22.99 -50.54 -13.55
C GLY A 702 23.38 -51.76 -12.71
N VAL A 703 24.36 -51.63 -11.82
CA VAL A 703 24.74 -52.66 -10.84
C VAL A 703 24.32 -52.18 -9.45
N PRO A 704 23.59 -52.98 -8.64
CA PRO A 704 23.35 -52.64 -7.25
C PRO A 704 24.68 -52.69 -6.50
N GLN A 705 25.23 -51.53 -6.11
CA GLN A 705 26.23 -51.49 -5.06
C GLN A 705 25.48 -51.52 -3.72
N ASP A 706 25.73 -52.56 -2.92
CA ASP A 706 25.49 -52.50 -1.48
C ASP A 706 26.42 -51.41 -0.93
N CYS A 707 25.93 -50.17 -0.89
CA CYS A 707 26.62 -49.12 -0.16
C CYS A 707 26.60 -49.56 1.31
N TRP A 708 27.77 -49.84 1.86
CA TRP A 708 27.97 -50.17 3.26
C TRP A 708 27.52 -48.99 4.12
N CYS A 709 26.23 -49.00 4.40
CA CYS A 709 25.47 -48.42 5.49
C CYS A 709 26.24 -47.49 6.45
N GLU A 710 25.72 -46.25 6.59
CA GLU A 710 25.83 -45.47 7.83
C GLU A 710 25.34 -46.24 9.09
N HIS A 711 24.76 -47.44 8.93
CA HIS A 711 24.17 -48.28 9.99
C HIS A 711 25.15 -48.93 10.98
N ASN A 712 26.47 -48.74 10.84
CA ASN A 712 27.47 -49.36 11.74
C ASN A 712 28.30 -48.36 12.57
N ARG A 713 27.94 -47.07 12.59
CA ARG A 713 28.68 -46.08 13.38
C ARG A 713 27.85 -45.58 14.55
N ASP A 714 28.46 -45.61 15.72
CA ASP A 714 27.96 -44.93 16.90
C ASP A 714 27.98 -43.42 16.64
N THR A 715 26.79 -42.83 16.54
CA THR A 715 26.61 -41.43 16.18
C THR A 715 25.99 -40.66 17.32
N GLU A 716 26.59 -39.52 17.65
CA GLU A 716 26.13 -38.63 18.70
C GLU A 716 25.73 -37.29 18.10
N ILE A 717 24.60 -36.74 18.54
CA ILE A 717 24.16 -35.41 18.13
C ILE A 717 23.73 -34.59 19.33
N ILE A 718 23.85 -33.27 19.20
CA ILE A 718 23.37 -32.34 20.21
C ILE A 718 22.16 -31.60 19.65
N LEU A 719 21.00 -31.92 20.19
CA LEU A 719 19.77 -31.15 20.03
C LEU A 719 19.77 -30.00 21.03
N VAL A 720 19.41 -28.80 20.56
CA VAL A 720 19.20 -27.63 21.42
C VAL A 720 17.72 -27.31 21.44
N VAL A 721 17.09 -27.53 22.59
CA VAL A 721 15.74 -27.05 22.89
C VAL A 721 15.85 -25.59 23.30
N LYS A 722 15.50 -24.68 22.40
CA LYS A 722 15.43 -23.24 22.65
C LYS A 722 14.04 -22.88 23.13
N VAL A 723 13.94 -22.31 24.32
CA VAL A 723 12.68 -21.85 24.91
C VAL A 723 12.67 -20.33 25.01
N ARG A 724 11.59 -19.70 24.54
CA ARG A 724 11.39 -18.24 24.54
C ARG A 724 10.02 -17.87 25.12
N GLY A 725 9.90 -16.64 25.59
CA GLY A 725 8.60 -16.03 25.92
C GLY A 725 7.95 -15.38 24.68
N SER A 726 6.71 -14.93 24.82
CA SER A 726 5.91 -14.37 23.71
C SER A 726 6.53 -13.17 23.00
N TYR A 727 7.27 -12.34 23.74
CA TYR A 727 7.74 -11.02 23.27
C TYR A 727 9.23 -10.80 23.50
N THR A 728 10.01 -11.87 23.73
CA THR A 728 11.47 -11.76 23.95
C THR A 728 12.25 -12.52 22.89
N THR A 729 13.29 -11.87 22.35
CA THR A 729 14.25 -12.51 21.45
C THR A 729 15.26 -13.37 22.21
N GLU A 730 15.37 -13.20 23.53
CA GLU A 730 16.21 -14.03 24.37
C GLU A 730 15.62 -15.44 24.52
N ALA A 731 16.50 -16.44 24.55
CA ALA A 731 16.12 -17.83 24.68
C ALA A 731 16.90 -18.50 25.80
N ARG A 732 16.21 -19.37 26.56
CA ARG A 732 16.86 -20.37 27.40
C ARG A 732 17.12 -21.61 26.56
N ASN A 733 18.38 -22.02 26.49
CA ASN A 733 18.79 -23.18 25.72
C ASN A 733 19.00 -24.36 26.64
N HIS A 734 18.42 -25.49 26.28
CA HIS A 734 18.66 -26.77 26.95
C HIS A 734 19.23 -27.76 25.93
N ARG A 735 20.35 -28.42 26.27
CA ARG A 735 21.04 -29.34 25.36
C ARG A 735 20.66 -30.78 25.69
N VAL A 736 20.26 -31.52 24.67
CA VAL A 736 19.93 -32.94 24.74
C VAL A 736 20.87 -33.69 23.79
N CYS A 737 21.69 -34.57 24.34
CA CYS A 737 22.50 -35.49 23.54
C CYS A 737 21.62 -36.65 23.06
N VAL A 738 21.67 -36.96 21.77
CA VAL A 738 21.02 -38.14 21.18
C VAL A 738 22.10 -39.03 20.57
N ARG A 739 22.21 -40.26 21.06
CA ARG A 739 23.17 -41.25 20.58
C ARG A 739 22.44 -42.40 19.87
N SER A 740 22.83 -42.72 18.65
CA SER A 740 22.39 -43.91 17.93
C SER A 740 23.44 -45.00 18.03
N LEU A 741 23.05 -46.17 18.53
CA LEU A 741 23.94 -47.32 18.68
C LEU A 741 23.81 -48.26 17.47
N PRO A 742 24.92 -48.73 16.88
CA PRO A 742 24.88 -49.73 15.80
C PRO A 742 24.41 -51.09 16.31
N HIS A 743 23.85 -51.91 15.41
CA HIS A 743 23.46 -53.29 15.72
C HIS A 743 24.68 -54.11 16.16
N GLY A 744 24.49 -54.89 17.23
CA GLY A 744 25.47 -55.87 17.72
C GLY A 744 25.46 -57.18 16.95
#